data_AF-T0RIQ8-F1
#
_entry.id   AF-T0RIQ8-F1
#
_cell.length_a   1.000
_cell.length_b   1.000
_cell.length_c   1.000
_cell.angle_alpha   90.00
_cell.angle_beta   90.00
_cell.angle_gamma   90.00
#
_symmetry.space_group_name_H-M   'P 1'
#
loop_
_entity.id
_entity.type
_entity.pdbx_description
1 polymer ?
#
loop_
_entity_poly.entity_id
_entity_poly.type
_entity_poly.pdbx_seq_one_letter_code
_entity_poly.pdbx_strand_id
1 'polypeptide(L)'
;MGTEKVQPAHEVHARLNSQVLLQLQKNKAILAVGFFLSCMWNLAAPIKAWALSRYGFASTSDTLVLELDWNTVVNGRFLTSLYTSAGIPLTSRMEKTRYINVFLDFMVAPRSDLRWVASLLGTNGTFQMDVDGVAKRLSLNGSREVDQFNVDVAPFASTGFPLWGSEVIFDFVPPTTKDVGLHEVSEALLCLKGLAPEDLVNLQFPSNLHPYASASDAAAINMWRAKVFPDLRACMDRRAALLASAKTPADGLLALANELASRYDLGLVNIAGHHQLYTPQTFWDGFVDISGYKSGSVTYQISGRDPSTVLTTGSGHLDAILNPRETAWYCTLQYVNPISRAPNATECFAKFATTLPAFFNGKYLSVLAGTRYNDNNAFEKGTPTQRITPYTYKRPYIAPLNAMTYVNVGNLSAWQALFQTIVANATQTPRTTSNALEEMCLVGDGCFATCMNSSASGGTTVTYMRGGVCQASVDTTAHGLVDLFVDPRCFGSGTSHLQVTYQSLNGVRHTLVINGTAGPVAILACFIGGRPPDTEYPSYVMDMLAQGTQASLVMTKANGSETTVLNFIALLSLAGYMYFFVRIVVYLRKTYTWMRAMPISKRKKAQLLFSVTNSSISNVIWSHYQTSMRCIGFLSFLEWHIGASQNHCHWTDSIQDVSLDAVYVCDVDIFGHFANVQELVRLAAYSWVFFALVFMDRMPGIAIDLKGYGVAALLLGVLPVSLFAILVAEICVLRATVPALSWIHNQLWLALVWLVIMAILRSGVFLPYFKLVKAALRLVGIGQQRISKASPFYSIIFRYYWSSTDLIRDEELIYVPLSILMETHSINVSNVFDHQYFVYGLMDLETDTSDRKLPYVQTDGTIEHPDWIATTDEYYVRIAKRDD
;
A
#
# COMPACT_ATOMS: atom_id res chain seq x y z
N MET A 1 33.57 -80.16 76.17
CA MET A 1 33.04 -79.46 77.37
C MET A 1 33.73 -78.12 77.47
N GLY A 2 32.97 -77.03 77.59
CA GLY A 2 33.48 -75.69 77.93
C GLY A 2 33.41 -74.66 76.80
N THR A 3 32.34 -73.87 76.81
CA THR A 3 32.07 -72.63 76.05
C THR A 3 32.78 -71.40 76.64
N GLU A 4 33.09 -70.40 75.82
CA GLU A 4 32.70 -68.97 75.94
C GLU A 4 33.68 -68.04 75.18
N LYS A 5 33.21 -67.36 74.13
CA LYS A 5 32.73 -65.96 74.05
C LYS A 5 33.76 -65.03 73.41
N VAL A 6 33.47 -64.66 72.16
CA VAL A 6 34.09 -63.51 71.46
C VAL A 6 33.17 -62.30 71.69
N GLN A 7 33.70 -61.26 72.31
CA GLN A 7 33.08 -59.93 72.33
C GLN A 7 33.49 -59.14 71.06
N PRO A 8 32.59 -58.35 70.46
CA PRO A 8 32.91 -57.51 69.31
C PRO A 8 33.51 -56.17 69.73
N ALA A 9 34.51 -55.73 68.97
CA ALA A 9 35.15 -54.42 69.10
C ALA A 9 34.20 -53.30 68.64
N HIS A 10 34.02 -52.30 69.50
CA HIS A 10 33.47 -51.00 69.16
C HIS A 10 34.56 -50.10 68.55
N GLU A 11 34.10 -49.12 67.76
CA GLU A 11 34.80 -47.91 67.28
C GLU A 11 35.60 -47.99 65.97
N VAL A 12 34.91 -47.81 64.83
CA VAL A 12 35.24 -46.81 63.78
C VAL A 12 33.98 -46.52 62.96
N HIS A 13 33.22 -45.45 63.20
CA HIS A 13 32.29 -44.83 62.21
C HIS A 13 31.68 -43.50 62.70
N ALA A 14 32.50 -42.46 62.90
CA ALA A 14 32.01 -41.10 63.18
C ALA A 14 32.35 -40.05 62.09
N ARG A 15 33.36 -40.30 61.23
CA ARG A 15 33.74 -39.36 60.14
C ARG A 15 33.09 -39.62 58.78
N LEU A 16 32.54 -40.82 58.54
CA LEU A 16 31.91 -41.17 57.25
C LEU A 16 30.47 -40.61 57.12
N ASN A 17 29.80 -40.32 58.23
CA ASN A 17 28.41 -39.84 58.23
C ASN A 17 28.27 -38.33 57.98
N SER A 18 29.29 -37.51 58.28
CA SER A 18 29.19 -36.06 58.12
C SER A 18 29.30 -35.60 56.66
N GLN A 19 30.15 -36.23 55.84
CA GLN A 19 30.29 -35.93 54.41
C GLN A 19 29.03 -36.32 53.62
N VAL A 20 28.44 -37.48 53.90
CA VAL A 20 27.18 -37.92 53.29
C VAL A 20 26.02 -37.02 53.72
N LEU A 21 25.95 -36.62 54.99
CA LEU A 21 24.95 -35.63 55.45
C LEU A 21 25.16 -34.26 54.79
N LEU A 22 26.40 -33.79 54.67
CA LEU A 22 26.75 -32.53 53.99
C LEU A 22 26.38 -32.57 52.51
N GLN A 23 26.59 -33.71 51.84
CA GLN A 23 26.26 -33.90 50.44
C GLN A 23 24.75 -33.98 50.21
N LEU A 24 24.00 -34.63 51.11
CA LEU A 24 22.54 -34.65 51.11
C LEU A 24 21.93 -33.27 51.44
N GLN A 25 22.49 -32.53 52.40
CA GLN A 25 22.08 -31.15 52.72
C GLN A 25 22.39 -30.17 51.59
N LYS A 26 23.57 -30.31 50.96
CA LYS A 26 23.96 -29.54 49.77
C LYS A 26 23.04 -29.82 48.59
N ASN A 27 22.67 -31.08 48.35
CA ASN A 27 21.72 -31.45 47.30
C ASN A 27 20.31 -30.88 47.57
N LYS A 28 19.83 -30.90 48.82
CA LYS A 28 18.55 -30.28 49.22
C LYS A 28 18.57 -28.75 49.05
N ALA A 29 19.68 -28.09 49.38
CA ALA A 29 19.85 -26.65 49.17
C ALA A 29 19.91 -26.28 47.66
N ILE A 30 20.61 -27.07 46.85
CA ILE A 30 20.67 -26.89 45.38
C ILE A 30 19.27 -27.05 44.76
N LEU A 31 18.51 -28.06 45.17
CA LEU A 31 17.12 -28.27 44.72
C LEU A 31 16.21 -27.09 45.11
N ALA A 32 16.31 -26.59 46.35
CA ALA A 32 15.52 -25.45 46.79
C ALA A 32 15.86 -24.15 46.04
N VAL A 33 17.15 -23.88 45.80
CA VAL A 33 17.61 -22.73 45.00
C VAL A 33 17.15 -22.88 43.54
N GLY A 34 17.31 -24.07 42.96
CA GLY A 34 16.86 -24.37 41.60
C GLY A 34 15.34 -24.20 41.43
N PHE A 35 14.57 -24.68 42.41
CA PHE A 35 13.12 -24.47 42.47
C PHE A 35 12.75 -22.98 42.55
N PHE A 36 13.41 -22.21 43.43
CA PHE A 36 13.17 -20.77 43.55
C PHE A 36 13.50 -20.02 42.25
N LEU A 37 14.64 -20.31 41.63
CA LEU A 37 15.02 -19.72 40.34
C LEU A 37 14.04 -20.12 39.23
N SER A 38 13.55 -21.37 39.23
CA SER A 38 12.50 -21.84 38.32
C SER A 38 11.19 -21.09 38.54
N CYS A 39 10.74 -20.89 39.79
CA CYS A 39 9.57 -20.07 40.12
C CYS A 39 9.71 -18.65 39.57
N MET A 40 10.84 -17.98 39.84
CA MET A 40 11.10 -16.62 39.36
C MET A 40 11.11 -16.57 37.84
N TRP A 41 11.79 -17.52 37.18
CA TRP A 41 11.83 -17.63 35.73
C TRP A 41 10.42 -17.77 35.15
N ASN A 42 9.57 -18.62 35.72
CA ASN A 42 8.21 -18.82 35.24
C ASN A 42 7.27 -17.66 35.57
N LEU A 43 7.45 -16.99 36.71
CA LEU A 43 6.72 -15.76 37.05
C LEU A 43 7.11 -14.59 36.15
N ALA A 44 8.34 -14.59 35.62
CA ALA A 44 8.75 -13.63 34.61
C ALA A 44 8.19 -13.94 33.21
N ALA A 45 7.30 -14.93 33.03
CA ALA A 45 6.79 -15.34 31.71
C ALA A 45 6.28 -14.20 30.81
N PRO A 46 5.49 -13.22 31.29
CA PRO A 46 5.06 -12.10 30.44
C PRO A 46 6.22 -11.22 29.98
N ILE A 47 7.19 -10.96 30.86
CA ILE A 47 8.38 -10.15 30.56
C ILE A 47 9.30 -10.90 29.59
N LYS A 48 9.48 -12.21 29.80
CA LYS A 48 10.24 -13.08 28.89
C LYS A 48 9.58 -13.14 27.52
N ALA A 49 8.26 -13.31 27.47
CA ALA A 49 7.52 -13.32 26.21
C ALA A 49 7.70 -11.99 25.47
N TRP A 50 7.61 -10.86 26.17
CA TRP A 50 7.85 -9.53 25.59
C TRP A 50 9.30 -9.31 25.13
N ALA A 51 10.29 -9.73 25.92
CA ALA A 51 11.72 -9.55 25.58
C ALA A 51 12.21 -10.54 24.50
N LEU A 52 11.56 -11.70 24.41
CA LEU A 52 11.91 -12.77 23.48
C LEU A 52 11.01 -12.76 22.23
N SER A 53 9.85 -12.09 22.23
CA SER A 53 9.08 -11.88 21.01
C SER A 53 9.87 -10.97 20.06
N ARG A 54 9.78 -11.27 18.75
CA ARG A 54 10.37 -10.42 17.69
C ARG A 54 9.39 -9.32 17.26
N TYR A 55 8.10 -9.45 17.57
CA TYR A 55 7.04 -8.60 17.06
C TYR A 55 6.44 -7.71 18.13
N GLY A 56 6.52 -6.39 17.90
CA GLY A 56 5.58 -5.42 18.45
C GLY A 56 4.41 -5.21 17.48
N PHE A 57 3.39 -4.45 17.88
CA PHE A 57 2.30 -4.09 16.98
C PHE A 57 2.85 -3.33 15.76
N ALA A 58 2.76 -3.94 14.59
CA ALA A 58 3.21 -3.35 13.33
C ALA A 58 2.05 -2.64 12.62
N SER A 59 2.37 -1.58 11.86
CA SER A 59 1.40 -0.86 11.03
C SER A 59 0.87 -1.78 9.93
N THR A 60 -0.43 -1.72 9.68
CA THR A 60 -1.08 -2.47 8.59
C THR A 60 -0.91 -1.78 7.24
N SER A 61 -0.58 -0.49 7.24
CA SER A 61 -0.35 0.31 6.03
C SER A 61 0.72 1.38 6.25
N ASP A 62 1.50 1.63 5.20
CA ASP A 62 2.46 2.72 5.14
C ASP A 62 2.14 3.61 3.94
N THR A 63 2.28 4.91 4.11
CA THR A 63 2.13 5.88 3.01
C THR A 63 3.46 6.55 2.75
N LEU A 64 3.89 6.49 1.49
CA LEU A 64 5.03 7.23 0.96
C LEU A 64 4.49 8.39 0.11
N VAL A 65 5.07 9.57 0.28
CA VAL A 65 4.77 10.74 -0.55
C VAL A 65 6.07 11.18 -1.21
N LEU A 66 6.07 11.22 -2.53
CA LEU A 66 7.23 11.62 -3.33
C LEU A 66 6.86 12.81 -4.19
N GLU A 67 7.65 13.87 -4.13
CA GLU A 67 7.51 15.01 -5.02
C GLU A 67 7.83 14.60 -6.45
N LEU A 68 7.00 14.99 -7.40
CA LEU A 68 7.19 14.71 -8.81
C LEU A 68 7.78 15.95 -9.47
N ASP A 69 8.99 15.84 -10.01
CA ASP A 69 9.52 16.78 -11.01
C ASP A 69 9.12 16.38 -12.44
N TRP A 70 9.21 17.32 -13.38
CA TRP A 70 8.88 17.06 -14.80
C TRP A 70 9.70 15.90 -15.40
N ASN A 71 10.92 15.70 -14.90
CA ASN A 71 11.82 14.63 -15.31
C ASN A 71 11.72 13.33 -14.48
N THR A 72 10.82 13.26 -13.50
CA THR A 72 10.61 12.05 -12.69
C THR A 72 10.15 10.90 -13.58
N VAL A 73 10.84 9.76 -13.52
CA VAL A 73 10.48 8.56 -14.28
C VAL A 73 9.45 7.75 -13.49
N VAL A 74 8.31 7.49 -14.11
CA VAL A 74 7.18 6.79 -13.51
C VAL A 74 7.07 5.38 -14.10
N ASN A 75 6.89 4.36 -13.25
CA ASN A 75 6.86 2.96 -13.66
C ASN A 75 5.72 2.61 -14.62
N GLY A 76 5.99 1.64 -15.50
CA GLY A 76 5.08 1.24 -16.58
C GLY A 76 3.78 0.59 -16.08
N ARG A 77 3.82 -0.14 -14.95
CA ARG A 77 2.62 -0.80 -14.39
C ARG A 77 1.57 0.22 -13.94
N PHE A 78 1.96 1.24 -13.19
CA PHE A 78 1.08 2.33 -12.78
C PHE A 78 0.51 3.08 -14.00
N LEU A 79 1.38 3.46 -14.93
CA LEU A 79 0.98 4.20 -16.14
C LEU A 79 0.01 3.40 -17.01
N THR A 80 0.24 2.11 -17.19
CA THR A 80 -0.67 1.25 -17.96
C THR A 80 -2.09 1.27 -17.38
N SER A 81 -2.21 1.16 -16.06
CA SER A 81 -3.52 1.22 -15.39
C SER A 81 -4.16 2.59 -15.50
N LEU A 82 -3.37 3.65 -15.25
CA LEU A 82 -3.83 5.03 -15.32
C LEU A 82 -4.37 5.39 -16.71
N TYR A 83 -3.61 5.13 -17.77
CA TYR A 83 -4.00 5.40 -19.15
C TYR A 83 -5.23 4.58 -19.58
N THR A 84 -5.28 3.29 -19.21
CA THR A 84 -6.44 2.44 -19.51
C THR A 84 -7.70 2.96 -18.81
N SER A 85 -7.59 3.35 -17.54
CA SER A 85 -8.71 3.90 -16.76
C SER A 85 -9.21 5.24 -17.34
N ALA A 86 -8.30 6.04 -17.88
CA ALA A 86 -8.56 7.31 -18.53
C ALA A 86 -9.07 7.17 -19.99
N GLY A 87 -9.27 5.95 -20.49
CA GLY A 87 -9.78 5.71 -21.85
C GLY A 87 -8.78 6.03 -22.95
N ILE A 88 -7.49 6.07 -22.64
CA ILE A 88 -6.44 6.26 -23.63
C ILE A 88 -6.06 4.88 -24.18
N PRO A 89 -6.24 4.61 -25.48
CA PRO A 89 -6.02 3.29 -26.04
C PRO A 89 -4.53 2.92 -26.01
N LEU A 90 -4.24 1.75 -25.46
CA LEU A 90 -2.90 1.16 -25.40
C LEU A 90 -2.86 -0.12 -26.24
N THR A 91 -1.85 -0.27 -27.08
CA THR A 91 -1.61 -1.50 -27.87
C THR A 91 -0.82 -2.55 -27.08
N SER A 92 -0.07 -2.11 -26.07
CA SER A 92 0.75 -2.94 -25.19
C SER A 92 0.89 -2.24 -23.84
N ARG A 93 1.49 -2.92 -22.86
CA ARG A 93 1.82 -2.29 -21.57
C ARG A 93 2.76 -1.12 -21.82
N MET A 94 2.54 -0.02 -21.12
CA MET A 94 3.43 1.12 -21.20
C MET A 94 4.77 0.80 -20.56
N GLU A 95 5.84 1.22 -21.24
CA GLU A 95 7.16 1.34 -20.62
C GLU A 95 7.19 2.54 -19.68
N LYS A 96 8.16 2.55 -18.75
CA LYS A 96 8.37 3.69 -17.86
C LYS A 96 8.70 4.95 -18.66
N THR A 97 8.17 6.09 -18.26
CA THR A 97 8.37 7.38 -18.95
C THR A 97 8.39 8.55 -17.97
N ARG A 98 8.82 9.72 -18.42
CA ARG A 98 8.89 10.92 -17.57
C ARG A 98 7.51 11.52 -17.32
N TYR A 99 7.30 12.11 -16.15
CA TYR A 99 6.03 12.70 -15.74
C TYR A 99 5.51 13.76 -16.70
N ILE A 100 6.37 14.57 -17.32
CA ILE A 100 5.94 15.54 -18.35
C ILE A 100 5.15 14.88 -19.48
N ASN A 101 5.55 13.69 -19.92
CA ASN A 101 4.87 12.99 -21.00
C ASN A 101 3.46 12.55 -20.58
N VAL A 102 3.32 12.09 -19.34
CA VAL A 102 2.04 11.71 -18.73
C VAL A 102 1.14 12.93 -18.63
N PHE A 103 1.69 14.02 -18.12
CA PHE A 103 0.97 15.29 -17.98
C PHE A 103 0.48 15.81 -19.34
N LEU A 104 1.34 15.85 -20.36
CA LEU A 104 0.97 16.30 -21.70
C LEU A 104 -0.11 15.40 -22.33
N ASP A 105 -0.06 14.08 -22.12
CA ASP A 105 -1.06 13.15 -22.65
C ASP A 105 -2.44 13.32 -21.98
N PHE A 106 -2.49 13.79 -20.74
CA PHE A 106 -3.74 13.95 -19.98
C PHE A 106 -4.32 15.36 -20.08
N MET A 107 -3.47 16.39 -20.06
CA MET A 107 -3.87 17.78 -19.92
C MET A 107 -3.82 18.59 -21.21
N VAL A 108 -3.19 18.07 -22.27
CA VAL A 108 -2.92 18.85 -23.50
C VAL A 108 -3.28 18.10 -24.77
N ALA A 109 -2.79 16.87 -24.95
CA ALA A 109 -2.97 16.10 -26.18
C ALA A 109 -4.30 15.33 -26.14
N PRO A 110 -5.18 15.50 -27.14
CA PRO A 110 -6.44 14.78 -27.16
C PRO A 110 -6.21 13.31 -27.53
N ARG A 111 -6.41 12.41 -26.57
CA ARG A 111 -6.16 10.96 -26.68
C ARG A 111 -7.20 10.09 -25.98
N SER A 112 -7.93 10.66 -25.01
CA SER A 112 -8.95 9.95 -24.25
C SER A 112 -10.19 9.78 -25.11
N ASP A 113 -10.60 8.53 -25.29
CA ASP A 113 -11.86 8.19 -25.95
C ASP A 113 -12.96 8.02 -24.90
N LEU A 114 -13.97 8.88 -24.96
CA LEU A 114 -15.19 8.91 -24.13
C LEU A 114 -15.03 9.07 -22.61
N ARG A 115 -13.96 8.55 -21.99
CA ARG A 115 -13.82 8.50 -20.52
C ARG A 115 -13.75 9.87 -19.85
N TRP A 116 -13.20 10.86 -20.55
CA TRP A 116 -13.22 12.27 -20.13
C TRP A 116 -14.64 12.80 -19.85
N VAL A 117 -15.68 12.28 -20.51
CA VAL A 117 -17.08 12.73 -20.32
C VAL A 117 -17.55 12.47 -18.89
N ALA A 118 -17.09 11.39 -18.25
CA ALA A 118 -17.45 11.09 -16.87
C ALA A 118 -16.98 12.17 -15.89
N SER A 119 -15.92 12.92 -16.25
CA SER A 119 -15.40 14.04 -15.46
C SER A 119 -16.31 15.26 -15.49
N LEU A 120 -17.30 15.33 -16.40
CA LEU A 120 -18.32 16.40 -16.42
C LEU A 120 -19.46 16.15 -15.44
N LEU A 121 -19.56 14.97 -14.84
CA LEU A 121 -20.65 14.64 -13.91
C LEU A 121 -20.57 15.53 -12.65
N GLY A 122 -21.66 16.23 -12.33
CA GLY A 122 -21.73 17.10 -11.15
C GLY A 122 -20.96 18.42 -11.28
N THR A 123 -20.49 18.76 -12.48
CA THR A 123 -19.69 19.98 -12.74
C THR A 123 -20.49 21.14 -13.31
N ASN A 124 -21.82 21.07 -13.33
CA ASN A 124 -22.67 22.12 -13.90
C ASN A 124 -22.52 23.49 -13.21
N GLY A 125 -22.15 23.52 -11.92
CA GLY A 125 -21.86 24.77 -11.20
C GLY A 125 -20.39 25.22 -11.28
N THR A 126 -19.52 24.42 -11.89
CA THR A 126 -18.07 24.65 -11.90
C THR A 126 -17.58 24.97 -13.30
N PHE A 127 -16.71 25.95 -13.39
CA PHE A 127 -16.02 26.28 -14.63
C PHE A 127 -14.78 25.38 -14.78
N GLN A 128 -14.75 24.52 -15.81
CA GLN A 128 -13.72 23.49 -15.98
C GLN A 128 -13.17 23.50 -17.41
N MET A 129 -12.08 24.22 -17.66
CA MET A 129 -11.61 24.47 -19.04
C MET A 129 -10.83 23.34 -19.70
N ASP A 130 -10.25 22.43 -18.93
CA ASP A 130 -9.38 21.39 -19.48
C ASP A 130 -10.15 20.45 -20.42
N VAL A 131 -11.37 20.03 -20.04
CA VAL A 131 -12.22 19.15 -20.86
C VAL A 131 -13.18 19.88 -21.80
N ASP A 132 -13.29 21.21 -21.70
CA ASP A 132 -14.31 22.00 -22.42
C ASP A 132 -13.92 22.32 -23.87
N GLY A 133 -12.69 22.07 -24.29
CA GLY A 133 -12.28 22.12 -25.70
C GLY A 133 -12.28 23.50 -26.37
N VAL A 134 -11.71 23.57 -27.57
CA VAL A 134 -11.73 24.79 -28.38
C VAL A 134 -13.11 24.98 -29.03
N ALA A 135 -13.63 26.20 -29.13
CA ALA A 135 -14.95 26.43 -29.71
C ALA A 135 -14.93 26.42 -31.25
N LYS A 136 -15.13 25.25 -31.88
CA LYS A 136 -15.22 25.12 -33.35
C LYS A 136 -16.64 25.27 -33.90
N ARG A 137 -17.65 24.98 -33.08
CA ARG A 137 -19.08 25.16 -33.37
C ARG A 137 -19.82 25.53 -32.10
N LEU A 138 -20.91 26.25 -32.24
CA LEU A 138 -21.78 26.57 -31.13
C LEU A 138 -22.97 25.61 -31.03
N SER A 139 -23.46 25.09 -32.17
CA SER A 139 -24.59 24.18 -32.23
C SER A 139 -24.19 22.76 -32.63
N LEU A 140 -24.97 21.78 -32.15
CA LEU A 140 -24.92 20.39 -32.60
C LEU A 140 -25.20 20.28 -34.10
N ASN A 141 -26.14 21.08 -34.64
CA ASN A 141 -26.44 21.11 -36.06
C ASN A 141 -25.50 22.05 -36.83
N GLY A 142 -24.29 21.55 -37.11
CA GLY A 142 -23.23 22.34 -37.75
C GLY A 142 -23.58 22.87 -39.14
N SER A 143 -24.32 22.12 -39.96
CA SER A 143 -24.72 22.58 -41.30
C SER A 143 -25.65 23.79 -41.20
N ARG A 144 -26.66 23.72 -40.32
CA ARG A 144 -27.57 24.84 -40.06
C ARG A 144 -26.80 26.05 -39.52
N GLU A 145 -25.86 25.84 -38.60
CA GLU A 145 -25.06 26.93 -38.03
C GLU A 145 -24.24 27.66 -39.10
N VAL A 146 -23.54 26.91 -39.96
CA VAL A 146 -22.75 27.49 -41.07
C VAL A 146 -23.64 28.25 -42.05
N ASP A 147 -24.79 27.69 -42.44
CA ASP A 147 -25.72 28.36 -43.36
C ASP A 147 -26.22 29.68 -42.78
N GLN A 148 -26.58 29.69 -41.49
CA GLN A 148 -27.02 30.89 -40.80
C GLN A 148 -25.89 31.91 -40.66
N PHE A 149 -24.68 31.46 -40.29
CA PHE A 149 -23.50 32.32 -40.17
C PHE A 149 -23.15 33.02 -41.49
N ASN A 150 -23.18 32.30 -42.61
CA ASN A 150 -22.87 32.85 -43.92
C ASN A 150 -23.84 33.96 -44.35
N VAL A 151 -25.12 33.84 -43.97
CA VAL A 151 -26.12 34.89 -44.17
C VAL A 151 -25.84 36.08 -43.26
N ASP A 152 -25.58 35.82 -41.98
CA ASP A 152 -25.46 36.86 -40.95
C ASP A 152 -24.14 37.63 -41.01
N VAL A 153 -23.07 37.07 -41.60
CA VAL A 153 -21.76 37.73 -41.71
C VAL A 153 -21.70 38.73 -42.87
N ALA A 154 -22.50 38.51 -43.93
CA ALA A 154 -22.47 39.31 -45.15
C ALA A 154 -22.62 40.84 -44.93
N PRO A 155 -23.48 41.33 -44.02
CA PRO A 155 -23.60 42.77 -43.72
C PRO A 155 -22.31 43.43 -43.23
N PHE A 156 -21.36 42.67 -42.68
CA PHE A 156 -20.12 43.20 -42.12
C PHE A 156 -18.96 43.22 -43.12
N ALA A 157 -19.13 42.69 -44.33
CA ALA A 157 -18.05 42.55 -45.31
C ALA A 157 -17.38 43.90 -45.66
N SER A 158 -18.17 44.97 -45.75
CA SER A 158 -17.68 46.31 -46.13
C SER A 158 -17.33 47.20 -44.95
N THR A 159 -17.86 46.93 -43.76
CA THR A 159 -17.72 47.81 -42.58
C THR A 159 -16.79 47.24 -41.51
N GLY A 160 -16.59 45.92 -41.47
CA GLY A 160 -16.11 45.23 -40.28
C GLY A 160 -17.20 45.13 -39.20
N PHE A 161 -16.88 44.46 -38.10
CA PHE A 161 -17.76 44.27 -36.95
C PHE A 161 -17.50 45.32 -35.87
N PRO A 162 -18.45 46.22 -35.54
CA PRO A 162 -18.27 47.20 -34.49
C PRO A 162 -18.34 46.55 -33.10
N LEU A 163 -17.35 46.82 -32.26
CA LEU A 163 -17.21 46.26 -30.92
C LEU A 163 -16.74 47.34 -29.93
N TRP A 164 -16.99 47.18 -28.63
CA TRP A 164 -16.49 48.03 -27.52
C TRP A 164 -16.28 49.52 -27.86
N GLY A 165 -17.37 50.25 -28.11
CA GLY A 165 -17.30 51.67 -28.46
C GLY A 165 -16.93 51.89 -29.94
N SER A 166 -15.73 52.39 -30.21
CA SER A 166 -15.26 52.73 -31.57
C SER A 166 -14.38 51.65 -32.21
N GLU A 167 -14.18 50.50 -31.56
CA GLU A 167 -13.38 49.42 -32.09
C GLU A 167 -14.11 48.74 -33.25
N VAL A 168 -13.36 48.37 -34.30
CA VAL A 168 -13.91 47.65 -35.45
C VAL A 168 -13.02 46.45 -35.73
N ILE A 169 -13.61 45.27 -35.69
CA ILE A 169 -12.93 44.00 -35.91
C ILE A 169 -13.06 43.58 -37.37
N PHE A 170 -11.92 43.25 -37.98
CA PHE A 170 -11.85 42.82 -39.37
C PHE A 170 -11.54 41.32 -39.51
N ASP A 171 -10.97 40.69 -38.49
CA ASP A 171 -10.64 39.27 -38.50
C ASP A 171 -11.79 38.45 -37.87
N PHE A 172 -12.08 37.27 -38.39
CA PHE A 172 -13.07 36.36 -37.81
C PHE A 172 -12.71 34.88 -38.04
N VAL A 173 -13.23 34.00 -37.18
CA VAL A 173 -13.07 32.54 -37.29
C VAL A 173 -14.45 31.91 -37.52
N PRO A 174 -14.79 31.42 -38.72
CA PRO A 174 -16.09 30.83 -39.00
C PRO A 174 -16.26 29.45 -38.34
N PRO A 175 -17.51 29.01 -38.07
CA PRO A 175 -17.78 27.64 -37.63
C PRO A 175 -17.37 26.63 -38.71
N THR A 176 -16.87 25.46 -38.30
CA THR A 176 -16.40 24.40 -39.22
C THR A 176 -17.24 23.14 -39.11
N THR A 177 -17.58 22.48 -40.23
CA THR A 177 -18.31 21.20 -40.24
C THR A 177 -17.43 19.95 -40.32
N LYS A 178 -16.10 20.09 -40.36
CA LYS A 178 -15.16 18.96 -40.49
C LYS A 178 -14.20 18.91 -39.32
N ASP A 179 -13.77 17.70 -38.96
CA ASP A 179 -12.79 17.44 -37.90
C ASP A 179 -13.12 18.13 -36.56
N VAL A 180 -14.36 17.94 -36.09
CA VAL A 180 -14.87 18.52 -34.85
C VAL A 180 -15.16 17.43 -33.83
N GLY A 181 -14.51 17.54 -32.67
CA GLY A 181 -14.79 16.72 -31.51
C GLY A 181 -16.05 17.16 -30.80
N LEU A 182 -16.69 16.24 -30.08
CA LEU A 182 -17.87 16.51 -29.26
C LEU A 182 -17.62 17.60 -28.22
N HIS A 183 -16.39 17.65 -27.69
CA HIS A 183 -15.94 18.66 -26.74
C HIS A 183 -15.74 20.05 -27.36
N GLU A 184 -15.64 20.16 -28.68
CA GLU A 184 -15.44 21.43 -29.38
C GLU A 184 -16.76 22.09 -29.83
N VAL A 185 -17.89 21.51 -29.41
CA VAL A 185 -19.25 21.98 -29.70
C VAL A 185 -19.90 22.48 -28.43
N SER A 186 -20.14 23.79 -28.34
CA SER A 186 -20.71 24.42 -27.14
C SER A 186 -22.01 23.77 -26.68
N GLU A 187 -22.98 23.60 -27.57
CA GLU A 187 -24.27 22.98 -27.26
C GLU A 187 -24.15 21.55 -26.74
N ALA A 188 -23.22 20.76 -27.29
CA ALA A 188 -22.95 19.41 -26.82
C ALA A 188 -22.42 19.42 -25.40
N LEU A 189 -21.47 20.31 -25.12
CA LEU A 189 -20.82 20.44 -23.82
C LEU A 189 -21.77 20.96 -22.74
N LEU A 190 -22.60 21.95 -23.06
CA LEU A 190 -23.69 22.39 -22.18
C LEU A 190 -24.64 21.24 -21.86
N CYS A 191 -25.01 20.46 -22.87
CA CYS A 191 -25.85 19.29 -22.67
C CYS A 191 -25.19 18.27 -21.75
N LEU A 192 -23.95 17.83 -22.03
CA LEU A 192 -23.23 16.84 -21.24
C LEU A 192 -23.05 17.27 -19.77
N LYS A 193 -22.68 18.55 -19.54
CA LYS A 193 -22.58 19.13 -18.18
C LYS A 193 -23.94 19.20 -17.49
N GLY A 194 -25.03 19.34 -18.25
CA GLY A 194 -26.34 19.61 -17.69
C GLY A 194 -26.52 21.09 -17.34
N LEU A 195 -25.93 21.98 -18.14
CA LEU A 195 -25.91 23.42 -17.91
C LEU A 195 -26.87 24.13 -18.87
N ALA A 196 -27.86 24.83 -18.31
CA ALA A 196 -28.82 25.60 -19.11
C ALA A 196 -28.25 26.99 -19.46
N PRO A 197 -28.71 27.63 -20.56
CA PRO A 197 -28.28 28.99 -20.93
C PRO A 197 -28.53 30.04 -19.82
N GLU A 198 -29.59 29.86 -19.03
CA GLU A 198 -29.93 30.69 -17.87
C GLU A 198 -28.84 30.67 -16.79
N ASP A 199 -28.18 29.53 -16.61
CA ASP A 199 -27.10 29.37 -15.65
C ASP A 199 -25.76 29.77 -16.27
N LEU A 200 -25.55 29.41 -17.54
CA LEU A 200 -24.34 29.72 -18.31
C LEU A 200 -24.01 31.20 -18.31
N VAL A 201 -25.02 32.06 -18.47
CA VAL A 201 -24.82 33.52 -18.58
C VAL A 201 -24.18 34.12 -17.32
N ASN A 202 -24.30 33.43 -16.19
CA ASN A 202 -23.77 33.83 -14.88
C ASN A 202 -22.70 32.86 -14.34
N LEU A 203 -22.25 31.88 -15.14
CA LEU A 203 -21.20 30.94 -14.74
C LEU A 203 -19.86 31.67 -14.56
N GLN A 204 -19.19 31.44 -13.43
CA GLN A 204 -17.92 32.04 -12.96
C GLN A 204 -17.96 33.57 -12.75
N PHE A 205 -18.44 34.34 -13.72
CA PHE A 205 -18.62 35.78 -13.59
C PHE A 205 -20.04 36.20 -14.01
N PRO A 206 -20.78 36.91 -13.14
CA PRO A 206 -22.18 37.25 -13.39
C PRO A 206 -22.30 38.28 -14.52
N SER A 207 -23.34 38.11 -15.34
CA SER A 207 -23.85 39.14 -16.25
C SER A 207 -24.89 40.02 -15.54
N ASN A 208 -25.35 41.06 -16.22
CA ASN A 208 -26.50 41.86 -15.76
C ASN A 208 -27.86 41.15 -15.98
N LEU A 209 -27.89 39.93 -16.53
CA LEU A 209 -29.14 39.19 -16.77
C LEU A 209 -29.50 38.34 -15.56
N HIS A 210 -30.76 38.47 -15.14
CA HIS A 210 -31.36 37.68 -14.08
C HIS A 210 -32.57 36.91 -14.64
N PRO A 211 -32.34 35.87 -15.48
CA PRO A 211 -33.41 35.19 -16.22
C PRO A 211 -34.45 34.51 -15.33
N TYR A 212 -34.10 34.15 -14.09
CA TYR A 212 -35.03 33.57 -13.12
C TYR A 212 -35.88 34.61 -12.36
N ALA A 213 -35.52 35.89 -12.42
CA ALA A 213 -36.19 36.97 -11.69
C ALA A 213 -36.85 38.01 -12.61
N SER A 214 -36.46 38.08 -13.89
CA SER A 214 -36.90 39.08 -14.85
C SER A 214 -37.44 38.44 -16.13
N ALA A 215 -38.68 38.77 -16.48
CA ALA A 215 -39.33 38.25 -17.70
C ALA A 215 -38.67 38.76 -18.99
N SER A 216 -38.14 39.99 -18.99
CA SER A 216 -37.39 40.53 -20.14
C SER A 216 -36.08 39.76 -20.36
N ASP A 217 -35.41 39.41 -19.28
CA ASP A 217 -34.11 38.72 -19.32
C ASP A 217 -34.32 37.26 -19.73
N ALA A 218 -35.40 36.62 -19.24
CA ALA A 218 -35.84 35.32 -19.71
C ALA A 218 -36.11 35.32 -21.22
N ALA A 219 -36.77 36.36 -21.74
CA ALA A 219 -37.00 36.50 -23.18
C ALA A 219 -35.69 36.68 -23.97
N ALA A 220 -34.73 37.43 -23.43
CA ALA A 220 -33.40 37.59 -24.04
C ALA A 220 -32.64 36.26 -24.10
N ILE A 221 -32.60 35.50 -23.00
CA ILE A 221 -31.98 34.17 -22.96
C ILE A 221 -32.69 33.18 -23.89
N ASN A 222 -34.02 33.24 -23.99
CA ASN A 222 -34.78 32.42 -24.95
C ASN A 222 -34.40 32.74 -26.40
N MET A 223 -34.20 34.03 -26.74
CA MET A 223 -33.73 34.43 -28.06
C MET A 223 -32.31 33.90 -28.34
N TRP A 224 -31.40 34.03 -27.37
CA TRP A 224 -30.05 33.51 -27.48
C TRP A 224 -30.04 31.99 -27.70
N ARG A 225 -30.81 31.25 -26.90
CA ARG A 225 -30.99 29.80 -27.07
C ARG A 225 -31.50 29.46 -28.46
N ALA A 226 -32.56 30.11 -28.94
CA ALA A 226 -33.14 29.80 -30.25
C ALA A 226 -32.15 30.02 -31.41
N LYS A 227 -31.25 31.00 -31.28
CA LYS A 227 -30.24 31.34 -32.27
C LYS A 227 -29.02 30.43 -32.23
N VAL A 228 -28.50 30.14 -31.03
CA VAL A 228 -27.18 29.50 -30.84
C VAL A 228 -27.28 28.05 -30.37
N PHE A 229 -28.31 27.72 -29.57
CA PHE A 229 -28.47 26.42 -28.92
C PHE A 229 -29.88 25.81 -29.15
N PRO A 230 -30.27 25.59 -30.42
CA PRO A 230 -31.63 25.15 -30.76
C PRO A 230 -31.97 23.71 -30.34
N ASP A 231 -30.98 22.82 -30.23
CA ASP A 231 -31.15 21.40 -29.94
C ASP A 231 -30.91 21.06 -28.45
N LEU A 232 -30.40 22.02 -27.67
CA LEU A 232 -30.00 21.86 -26.27
C LEU A 232 -31.14 21.33 -25.40
N ARG A 233 -32.37 21.83 -25.58
CA ARG A 233 -33.51 21.40 -24.75
C ARG A 233 -33.79 19.91 -24.93
N ALA A 234 -33.88 19.46 -26.18
CA ALA A 234 -34.10 18.05 -26.49
C ALA A 234 -32.94 17.19 -25.98
N CYS A 235 -31.71 17.68 -26.08
CA CYS A 235 -30.54 17.02 -25.55
C CYS A 235 -30.58 16.89 -24.01
N MET A 236 -30.95 17.96 -23.30
CA MET A 236 -31.08 17.97 -21.84
C MET A 236 -32.17 17.01 -21.34
N ASP A 237 -33.32 16.96 -22.03
CA ASP A 237 -34.38 16.00 -21.71
C ASP A 237 -33.90 14.56 -21.96
N ARG A 238 -33.13 14.31 -23.03
CA ARG A 238 -32.51 13.00 -23.31
C ARG A 238 -31.46 12.62 -22.26
N ARG A 239 -30.64 13.58 -21.81
CA ARG A 239 -29.67 13.40 -20.73
C ARG A 239 -30.35 12.93 -19.46
N ALA A 240 -31.41 13.62 -19.02
CA ALA A 240 -32.13 13.28 -17.81
C ALA A 240 -32.68 11.84 -17.87
N ALA A 241 -33.23 11.42 -19.02
CA ALA A 241 -33.72 10.06 -19.22
C ALA A 241 -32.61 8.98 -19.17
N LEU A 242 -31.45 9.25 -19.78
CA LEU A 242 -30.31 8.32 -19.77
C LEU A 242 -29.68 8.19 -18.37
N LEU A 243 -29.49 9.30 -17.67
CA LEU A 243 -28.98 9.29 -16.30
C LEU A 243 -29.91 8.53 -15.33
N ALA A 244 -31.23 8.65 -15.51
CA ALA A 244 -32.20 7.96 -14.66
C ALA A 244 -32.30 6.45 -14.94
N SER A 245 -31.92 5.99 -16.14
CA SER A 245 -32.06 4.58 -16.56
C SER A 245 -30.75 3.78 -16.52
N ALA A 246 -29.60 4.44 -16.44
CA ALA A 246 -28.29 3.80 -16.41
C ALA A 246 -27.95 3.17 -15.04
N LYS A 247 -27.03 2.19 -15.04
CA LYS A 247 -26.53 1.55 -13.80
C LYS A 247 -25.77 2.54 -12.93
N THR A 248 -24.96 3.39 -13.55
CA THR A 248 -24.29 4.51 -12.91
C THR A 248 -24.54 5.78 -13.73
N PRO A 249 -24.55 6.97 -13.11
CA PRO A 249 -24.70 8.22 -13.85
C PRO A 249 -23.60 8.44 -14.92
N ALA A 250 -22.38 7.95 -14.66
CA ALA A 250 -21.29 8.01 -15.63
C ALA A 250 -21.61 7.20 -16.90
N ASP A 251 -22.18 5.99 -16.76
CA ASP A 251 -22.62 5.18 -17.91
C ASP A 251 -23.69 5.90 -18.73
N GLY A 252 -24.60 6.61 -18.07
CA GLY A 252 -25.63 7.42 -18.74
C GLY A 252 -25.06 8.57 -19.57
N LEU A 253 -24.03 9.26 -19.06
CA LEU A 253 -23.32 10.31 -19.82
C LEU A 253 -22.52 9.74 -21.00
N LEU A 254 -21.85 8.60 -20.80
CA LEU A 254 -21.12 7.92 -21.87
C LEU A 254 -22.08 7.48 -23.01
N ALA A 255 -23.27 6.99 -22.67
CA ALA A 255 -24.30 6.67 -23.64
C ALA A 255 -24.75 7.92 -24.42
N LEU A 256 -25.00 9.03 -23.71
CA LEU A 256 -25.38 10.29 -24.34
C LEU A 256 -24.29 10.81 -25.30
N ALA A 257 -23.02 10.76 -24.90
CA ALA A 257 -21.92 11.19 -25.74
C ALA A 257 -21.83 10.39 -27.05
N ASN A 258 -22.01 9.07 -26.98
CA ASN A 258 -22.07 8.22 -28.17
C ASN A 258 -23.27 8.55 -29.08
N GLU A 259 -24.45 8.80 -28.50
CA GLU A 259 -25.64 9.22 -29.27
C GLU A 259 -25.40 10.56 -29.98
N LEU A 260 -24.80 11.54 -29.30
CA LEU A 260 -24.50 12.84 -29.90
C LEU A 260 -23.43 12.74 -31.00
N ALA A 261 -22.35 12.02 -30.73
CA ALA A 261 -21.28 11.84 -31.70
C ALA A 261 -21.75 11.15 -32.98
N SER A 262 -22.52 10.07 -32.85
CA SER A 262 -23.08 9.36 -34.00
C SER A 262 -24.13 10.17 -34.76
N ARG A 263 -25.01 10.90 -34.06
CA ARG A 263 -26.09 11.68 -34.69
C ARG A 263 -25.59 12.91 -35.44
N TYR A 264 -24.53 13.55 -34.94
CA TYR A 264 -24.03 14.83 -35.45
C TYR A 264 -22.65 14.75 -36.12
N ASP A 265 -22.14 13.54 -36.35
CA ASP A 265 -20.83 13.27 -36.98
C ASP A 265 -19.69 14.00 -36.26
N LEU A 266 -19.56 13.74 -34.95
CA LEU A 266 -18.56 14.37 -34.08
C LEU A 266 -17.56 13.32 -33.57
N GLY A 267 -16.31 13.73 -33.41
CA GLY A 267 -15.26 12.92 -32.81
C GLY A 267 -15.43 12.76 -31.29
N LEU A 268 -15.02 11.62 -30.74
CA LEU A 268 -15.11 11.33 -29.31
C LEU A 268 -13.81 11.56 -28.54
N VAL A 269 -12.73 11.80 -29.26
CA VAL A 269 -11.40 12.00 -28.69
C VAL A 269 -11.31 13.41 -28.08
N ASN A 270 -10.85 13.47 -26.83
CA ASN A 270 -10.52 14.70 -26.10
C ASN A 270 -9.30 14.44 -25.20
N ILE A 271 -8.82 15.46 -24.49
CA ILE A 271 -7.90 15.27 -23.38
C ILE A 271 -8.59 14.50 -22.25
N ALA A 272 -7.84 13.75 -21.45
CA ALA A 272 -8.40 12.99 -20.33
C ALA A 272 -8.85 13.92 -19.18
N GLY A 273 -8.14 15.03 -19.00
CA GLY A 273 -8.40 16.03 -17.97
C GLY A 273 -7.85 15.67 -16.59
N HIS A 274 -7.89 16.66 -15.71
CA HIS A 274 -7.38 16.64 -14.35
C HIS A 274 -7.98 15.48 -13.56
N HIS A 275 -9.30 15.33 -13.55
CA HIS A 275 -9.94 14.25 -12.78
C HIS A 275 -9.38 12.85 -13.10
N GLN A 276 -9.07 12.56 -14.37
CA GLN A 276 -8.53 11.26 -14.77
C GLN A 276 -7.04 11.12 -14.42
N LEU A 277 -6.24 12.19 -14.52
CA LEU A 277 -4.81 12.17 -14.17
C LEU A 277 -4.58 11.83 -12.69
N TYR A 278 -5.45 12.33 -11.81
CA TYR A 278 -5.33 12.19 -10.35
C TYR A 278 -6.19 11.03 -9.79
N THR A 279 -6.72 10.16 -10.66
CA THR A 279 -7.52 8.99 -10.25
C THR A 279 -6.63 7.92 -9.62
N PRO A 280 -6.94 7.44 -8.40
CA PRO A 280 -6.15 6.43 -7.71
C PRO A 280 -6.17 5.09 -8.44
N GLN A 281 -5.00 4.44 -8.52
CA GLN A 281 -4.81 3.13 -9.12
C GLN A 281 -4.37 2.14 -8.05
N THR A 282 -5.22 1.16 -7.76
CA THR A 282 -4.94 0.13 -6.73
C THR A 282 -4.57 -1.19 -7.37
N PHE A 283 -3.40 -1.71 -6.99
CA PHE A 283 -2.92 -3.03 -7.36
C PHE A 283 -3.02 -3.97 -6.18
N TRP A 284 -3.41 -5.21 -6.47
CA TRP A 284 -3.57 -6.28 -5.49
C TRP A 284 -2.64 -7.44 -5.87
N ASP A 285 -1.68 -7.75 -4.99
CA ASP A 285 -0.68 -8.82 -5.13
C ASP A 285 -0.58 -9.66 -3.85
N GLY A 286 0.16 -10.77 -3.89
CA GLY A 286 0.26 -11.71 -2.76
C GLY A 286 -0.78 -12.82 -2.76
N PHE A 287 -0.99 -13.41 -1.58
CA PHE A 287 -1.86 -14.58 -1.38
C PHE A 287 -3.32 -14.16 -1.22
N VAL A 288 -4.26 -15.09 -1.41
CA VAL A 288 -5.69 -14.81 -1.19
C VAL A 288 -5.98 -14.90 0.30
N ASP A 289 -6.45 -13.80 0.89
CA ASP A 289 -6.80 -13.75 2.29
C ASP A 289 -8.22 -14.27 2.58
N ILE A 290 -8.62 -14.23 3.85
CA ILE A 290 -9.95 -14.68 4.29
C ILE A 290 -11.12 -13.90 3.68
N SER A 291 -10.86 -12.71 3.12
CA SER A 291 -11.87 -11.89 2.44
C SER A 291 -12.02 -12.26 0.96
N GLY A 292 -11.17 -13.17 0.44
CA GLY A 292 -11.17 -13.58 -0.96
C GLY A 292 -10.38 -12.63 -1.88
N TYR A 293 -9.76 -11.59 -1.33
CA TYR A 293 -8.90 -10.65 -2.05
C TYR A 293 -7.43 -10.97 -1.80
N LYS A 294 -6.54 -10.47 -2.66
CA LYS A 294 -5.11 -10.64 -2.43
C LYS A 294 -4.64 -9.76 -1.26
N SER A 295 -3.67 -10.25 -0.50
CA SER A 295 -3.24 -9.68 0.79
C SER A 295 -2.47 -8.36 0.67
N GLY A 296 -1.61 -8.21 -0.33
CA GLY A 296 -0.85 -7.00 -0.58
C GLY A 296 -1.67 -6.04 -1.42
N SER A 297 -1.87 -4.81 -0.93
CA SER A 297 -2.41 -3.73 -1.73
C SER A 297 -1.41 -2.59 -1.85
N VAL A 298 -1.30 -2.01 -3.04
CA VAL A 298 -0.60 -0.75 -3.26
C VAL A 298 -1.49 0.16 -4.08
N THR A 299 -1.78 1.34 -3.55
CA THR A 299 -2.54 2.38 -4.23
C THR A 299 -1.59 3.50 -4.60
N TYR A 300 -1.51 3.80 -5.88
CA TYR A 300 -0.81 4.96 -6.42
C TYR A 300 -1.81 6.05 -6.74
N GLN A 301 -1.52 7.27 -6.33
CA GLN A 301 -2.32 8.44 -6.67
C GLN A 301 -1.39 9.62 -6.88
N ILE A 302 -1.44 10.22 -8.07
CA ILE A 302 -0.86 11.55 -8.25
C ILE A 302 -1.80 12.51 -7.52
N SER A 303 -1.23 13.40 -6.72
CA SER A 303 -1.91 14.45 -5.96
C SER A 303 -1.22 15.77 -6.26
N GLY A 304 -1.95 16.89 -6.29
CA GLY A 304 -1.35 18.17 -6.62
C GLY A 304 -2.37 19.23 -6.93
N ARG A 305 -1.91 20.47 -7.06
CA ARG A 305 -2.76 21.55 -7.56
C ARG A 305 -3.10 21.28 -9.03
N ASP A 306 -4.31 21.63 -9.46
CA ASP A 306 -4.64 21.65 -10.89
C ASP A 306 -3.90 22.79 -11.59
N PRO A 307 -2.87 22.51 -12.43
CA PRO A 307 -2.17 23.55 -13.17
C PRO A 307 -3.04 24.14 -14.30
N SER A 308 -4.17 23.51 -14.64
CA SER A 308 -5.17 24.11 -15.53
C SER A 308 -5.79 25.38 -14.94
N THR A 309 -5.58 25.65 -13.64
CA THR A 309 -6.02 26.90 -13.02
C THR A 309 -5.39 28.15 -13.66
N VAL A 310 -4.24 28.03 -14.33
CA VAL A 310 -3.69 29.10 -15.20
C VAL A 310 -4.68 29.48 -16.29
N LEU A 311 -5.29 28.47 -16.90
CA LEU A 311 -6.33 28.69 -17.89
C LEU A 311 -7.49 29.41 -17.17
N THR A 312 -8.02 28.87 -16.07
CA THR A 312 -9.28 29.35 -15.44
C THR A 312 -9.20 30.77 -14.87
N THR A 313 -8.05 31.15 -14.33
CA THR A 313 -7.78 32.53 -13.85
C THR A 313 -7.47 33.48 -14.99
N GLY A 314 -7.01 32.93 -16.10
CA GLY A 314 -6.36 33.68 -17.15
C GLY A 314 -7.09 33.64 -18.47
N SER A 315 -8.44 33.54 -18.54
CA SER A 315 -9.35 33.75 -19.71
C SER A 315 -8.81 33.44 -21.13
N GLY A 316 -7.77 32.63 -21.25
CA GLY A 316 -6.67 32.82 -22.22
C GLY A 316 -6.94 32.18 -23.55
N HIS A 317 -7.99 31.39 -23.58
CA HIS A 317 -8.46 30.61 -24.68
C HIS A 317 -9.99 30.66 -24.64
N LEU A 318 -10.62 31.06 -25.75
CA LEU A 318 -12.08 31.03 -25.87
C LEU A 318 -12.53 29.59 -26.10
N ASP A 319 -12.68 28.86 -25.00
CA ASP A 319 -13.20 27.48 -25.00
C ASP A 319 -14.67 27.40 -25.46
N ALA A 320 -15.19 26.18 -25.60
CA ALA A 320 -16.55 25.94 -26.04
C ALA A 320 -17.62 26.58 -25.14
N ILE A 321 -17.32 26.97 -23.89
CA ILE A 321 -18.27 27.59 -22.96
C ILE A 321 -18.13 29.13 -22.96
N LEU A 322 -16.91 29.65 -22.92
CA LEU A 322 -16.60 31.07 -22.89
C LEU A 322 -16.93 31.77 -24.20
N ASN A 323 -16.64 31.14 -25.33
CA ASN A 323 -16.85 31.75 -26.64
C ASN A 323 -18.29 32.27 -26.85
N PRO A 324 -19.35 31.45 -26.74
CA PRO A 324 -20.71 31.96 -26.87
C PRO A 324 -21.09 32.92 -25.74
N ARG A 325 -20.54 32.75 -24.53
CA ARG A 325 -20.87 33.60 -23.36
C ARG A 325 -20.40 35.04 -23.52
N GLU A 326 -19.29 35.30 -24.22
CA GLU A 326 -18.84 36.66 -24.54
C GLU A 326 -19.92 37.47 -25.29
N THR A 327 -20.76 36.79 -26.09
CA THR A 327 -21.92 37.43 -26.75
C THR A 327 -22.93 37.95 -25.73
N ALA A 328 -23.26 37.13 -24.73
CA ALA A 328 -24.19 37.55 -23.69
C ALA A 328 -23.65 38.75 -22.90
N TRP A 329 -22.35 38.76 -22.61
CA TRP A 329 -21.69 39.91 -21.98
C TRP A 329 -21.75 41.17 -22.81
N TYR A 330 -21.39 41.10 -24.08
CA TYR A 330 -21.50 42.26 -24.97
C TYR A 330 -22.94 42.79 -25.08
N CYS A 331 -23.91 41.88 -25.27
CA CYS A 331 -25.32 42.24 -25.40
C CYS A 331 -25.93 42.87 -24.16
N THR A 332 -25.33 42.66 -22.99
CA THR A 332 -25.86 43.13 -21.70
C THR A 332 -25.12 44.35 -21.17
N LEU A 333 -23.84 44.50 -21.50
CA LEU A 333 -22.99 45.56 -20.99
C LEU A 333 -22.83 46.73 -21.96
N GLN A 334 -22.88 46.46 -23.27
CA GLN A 334 -22.47 47.45 -24.28
C GLN A 334 -23.51 47.71 -25.36
N TYR A 335 -24.33 46.70 -25.71
CA TYR A 335 -25.30 46.90 -26.76
C TYR A 335 -26.38 47.91 -26.35
N VAL A 336 -26.51 48.96 -27.15
CA VAL A 336 -27.58 49.95 -27.06
C VAL A 336 -28.28 49.98 -28.40
N ASN A 337 -29.61 49.91 -28.40
CA ASN A 337 -30.37 50.01 -29.64
C ASN A 337 -30.12 51.40 -30.27
N PRO A 338 -29.71 51.48 -31.55
CA PRO A 338 -29.30 52.72 -32.18
C PRO A 338 -30.45 53.73 -32.40
N ILE A 339 -31.70 53.23 -32.41
CA ILE A 339 -32.93 54.02 -32.56
C ILE A 339 -33.41 54.50 -31.18
N SER A 340 -33.61 53.60 -30.22
CA SER A 340 -34.19 53.91 -28.92
C SER A 340 -33.19 54.44 -27.88
N ARG A 341 -31.88 54.28 -28.14
CA ARG A 341 -30.78 54.61 -27.23
C ARG A 341 -30.88 53.94 -25.84
N ALA A 342 -31.60 52.83 -25.75
CA ALA A 342 -31.73 52.03 -24.53
C ALA A 342 -31.07 50.64 -24.70
N PRO A 343 -30.58 50.02 -23.61
CA PRO A 343 -30.13 48.62 -23.64
C PRO A 343 -31.26 47.69 -24.08
N ASN A 344 -30.96 46.74 -24.97
CA ASN A 344 -31.92 45.73 -25.42
C ASN A 344 -31.20 44.42 -25.78
N ALA A 345 -31.02 43.56 -24.78
CA ALA A 345 -30.31 42.29 -24.94
C ALA A 345 -31.02 41.34 -25.93
N THR A 346 -32.36 41.30 -25.93
CA THR A 346 -33.14 40.46 -26.86
C THR A 346 -32.87 40.81 -28.31
N GLU A 347 -32.87 42.10 -28.64
CA GLU A 347 -32.57 42.56 -30.00
C GLU A 347 -31.10 42.32 -30.36
N CYS A 348 -30.18 42.50 -29.41
CA CYS A 348 -28.78 42.18 -29.61
C CYS A 348 -28.60 40.70 -30.00
N PHE A 349 -29.17 39.79 -29.22
CA PHE A 349 -29.09 38.36 -29.52
C PHE A 349 -29.73 38.01 -30.86
N ALA A 350 -30.84 38.65 -31.21
CA ALA A 350 -31.48 38.42 -32.50
C ALA A 350 -30.59 38.79 -33.70
N LYS A 351 -29.72 39.81 -33.54
CA LYS A 351 -28.87 40.36 -34.61
C LYS A 351 -27.45 39.79 -34.65
N PHE A 352 -26.84 39.56 -33.48
CA PHE A 352 -25.40 39.33 -33.39
C PHE A 352 -25.00 37.98 -32.80
N ALA A 353 -25.94 37.21 -32.24
CA ALA A 353 -25.58 36.00 -31.51
C ALA A 353 -24.84 34.93 -32.33
N THR A 354 -25.04 34.91 -33.64
CA THR A 354 -24.46 33.95 -34.58
C THR A 354 -23.10 34.39 -35.11
N THR A 355 -22.82 35.70 -35.19
CA THR A 355 -21.59 36.25 -35.79
C THR A 355 -20.57 36.73 -34.77
N LEU A 356 -21.04 37.28 -33.65
CA LEU A 356 -20.18 37.89 -32.64
C LEU A 356 -19.13 36.91 -32.04
N PRO A 357 -19.45 35.64 -31.72
CA PRO A 357 -18.46 34.65 -31.29
C PRO A 357 -17.27 34.49 -32.27
N ALA A 358 -17.55 34.46 -33.57
CA ALA A 358 -16.53 34.35 -34.60
C ALA A 358 -15.61 35.57 -34.66
N PHE A 359 -16.17 36.78 -34.49
CA PHE A 359 -15.39 38.02 -34.42
C PHE A 359 -14.62 38.17 -33.10
N PHE A 360 -15.12 37.63 -31.98
CA PHE A 360 -14.33 37.58 -30.75
C PHE A 360 -13.09 36.71 -30.91
N ASN A 361 -13.22 35.53 -31.52
CA ASN A 361 -12.05 34.71 -31.84
C ASN A 361 -11.07 35.43 -32.76
N GLY A 362 -11.57 36.09 -33.81
CA GLY A 362 -10.74 36.86 -34.73
C GLY A 362 -10.02 38.03 -34.04
N LYS A 363 -10.72 38.79 -33.18
CA LYS A 363 -10.13 39.86 -32.38
C LYS A 363 -8.91 39.36 -31.59
N TYR A 364 -9.04 38.24 -30.89
CA TYR A 364 -7.96 37.74 -30.05
C TYR A 364 -6.82 37.06 -30.82
N LEU A 365 -6.86 37.03 -32.17
CA LEU A 365 -5.70 36.70 -33.01
C LEU A 365 -4.77 37.90 -33.25
N SER A 366 -5.28 39.12 -33.10
CA SER A 366 -4.54 40.37 -33.36
C SER A 366 -4.47 41.30 -32.14
N VAL A 367 -5.20 40.97 -31.08
CA VAL A 367 -5.20 41.71 -29.81
C VAL A 367 -4.84 40.76 -28.66
N LEU A 368 -3.69 41.00 -28.05
CA LEU A 368 -3.30 40.38 -26.78
C LEU A 368 -3.91 41.15 -25.61
N ALA A 369 -5.06 40.69 -25.10
CA ALA A 369 -5.75 41.32 -23.97
C ALA A 369 -5.34 40.68 -22.63
N GLY A 370 -4.02 40.61 -22.41
CA GLY A 370 -3.42 39.95 -21.26
C GLY A 370 -3.69 38.45 -21.29
N THR A 371 -4.66 38.03 -20.51
CA THR A 371 -5.06 36.63 -20.38
C THR A 371 -6.22 36.33 -21.34
N ARG A 372 -6.34 36.96 -22.51
CA ARG A 372 -7.33 36.61 -23.54
C ARG A 372 -6.62 36.69 -24.88
N TYR A 373 -6.36 35.54 -25.48
CA TYR A 373 -5.62 35.43 -26.72
C TYR A 373 -6.04 34.20 -27.51
N ASN A 374 -5.63 34.15 -28.77
CA ASN A 374 -5.59 32.92 -29.53
C ASN A 374 -4.15 32.68 -29.97
N ASP A 375 -3.73 31.42 -29.92
CA ASP A 375 -2.42 31.00 -30.43
C ASP A 375 -2.41 31.16 -31.95
N ASN A 376 -1.61 32.09 -32.47
CA ASN A 376 -1.59 32.38 -33.91
C ASN A 376 -1.19 31.14 -34.73
N ASN A 377 -0.34 30.27 -34.18
CA ASN A 377 0.08 29.03 -34.83
C ASN A 377 -1.09 28.05 -35.12
N ALA A 378 -2.19 28.13 -34.37
CA ALA A 378 -3.34 27.23 -34.48
C ALA A 378 -4.27 27.61 -35.64
N PHE A 379 -4.02 28.73 -36.32
CA PHE A 379 -4.89 29.27 -37.37
C PHE A 379 -4.13 29.50 -38.68
N GLU A 380 -4.86 29.38 -39.78
CA GLU A 380 -4.41 29.73 -41.11
C GLU A 380 -5.25 30.88 -41.66
N LYS A 381 -4.58 31.88 -42.23
CA LYS A 381 -5.22 33.07 -42.77
C LYS A 381 -5.82 32.76 -44.14
N GLY A 382 -7.13 32.95 -44.27
CA GLY A 382 -7.84 32.78 -45.54
C GLY A 382 -7.83 34.04 -46.42
N THR A 383 -8.47 33.93 -47.58
CA THR A 383 -8.62 35.04 -48.52
C THR A 383 -9.62 36.07 -47.97
N PRO A 384 -9.28 37.36 -47.90
CA PRO A 384 -10.19 38.40 -47.44
C PRO A 384 -11.43 38.54 -48.33
N THR A 385 -12.59 38.78 -47.70
CA THR A 385 -13.83 39.16 -48.36
C THR A 385 -14.07 40.65 -48.12
N GLN A 386 -13.74 41.48 -49.11
CA GLN A 386 -13.71 42.94 -48.96
C GLN A 386 -12.80 43.38 -47.80
N ARG A 387 -13.33 43.88 -46.68
CA ARG A 387 -12.54 44.37 -45.54
C ARG A 387 -12.34 43.33 -44.44
N ILE A 388 -13.10 42.24 -44.44
CA ILE A 388 -12.99 41.21 -43.40
C ILE A 388 -12.13 40.03 -43.87
N THR A 389 -11.39 39.42 -42.95
CA THR A 389 -10.50 38.29 -43.22
C THR A 389 -10.88 37.07 -42.40
N PRO A 390 -11.22 35.94 -43.04
CA PRO A 390 -11.45 34.68 -42.35
C PRO A 390 -10.13 34.04 -41.92
N TYR A 391 -10.13 33.39 -40.75
CA TYR A 391 -9.08 32.49 -40.29
C TYR A 391 -9.68 31.11 -40.02
N THR A 392 -9.02 30.06 -40.50
CA THR A 392 -9.48 28.68 -40.30
C THR A 392 -8.57 27.95 -39.31
N TYR A 393 -9.15 27.10 -38.48
CA TYR A 393 -8.38 26.23 -37.60
C TYR A 393 -7.47 25.30 -38.41
N LYS A 394 -6.19 25.24 -38.04
CA LYS A 394 -5.29 24.20 -38.52
C LYS A 394 -5.67 22.87 -37.86
N ARG A 395 -5.39 21.77 -38.57
CA ARG A 395 -5.54 20.43 -38.01
C ARG A 395 -4.23 20.03 -37.31
N PRO A 396 -4.17 20.00 -35.96
CA PRO A 396 -3.00 19.47 -35.28
C PRO A 396 -2.91 17.96 -35.52
N TYR A 397 -1.73 17.48 -35.87
CA TYR A 397 -1.44 16.05 -35.89
C TYR A 397 -1.09 15.59 -34.47
N ILE A 398 -1.80 14.56 -34.00
CA ILE A 398 -1.53 13.92 -32.71
C ILE A 398 -1.06 12.50 -32.98
N ALA A 399 0.23 12.25 -32.74
CA ALA A 399 0.81 10.94 -32.96
C ALA A 399 0.23 9.91 -31.97
N PRO A 400 -0.20 8.71 -32.39
CA PRO A 400 -0.70 7.70 -31.47
C PRO A 400 0.42 7.15 -30.58
N LEU A 401 0.11 6.72 -29.35
CA LEU A 401 1.12 6.32 -28.37
C LEU A 401 2.00 5.15 -28.83
N ASN A 402 1.48 4.25 -29.65
CA ASN A 402 2.21 3.11 -30.18
C ASN A 402 3.20 3.48 -31.31
N ALA A 403 3.07 4.67 -31.90
CA ALA A 403 4.00 5.20 -32.90
C ALA A 403 5.09 6.08 -32.28
N MET A 404 4.95 6.46 -31.01
CA MET A 404 5.93 7.29 -30.33
C MET A 404 7.25 6.55 -30.17
N THR A 405 8.32 7.24 -30.51
CA THR A 405 9.68 6.78 -30.23
C THR A 405 10.28 7.63 -29.12
N TYR A 406 11.34 7.13 -28.49
CA TYR A 406 12.09 7.87 -27.48
C TYR A 406 13.52 8.09 -27.96
N VAL A 407 14.03 9.29 -27.69
CA VAL A 407 15.44 9.62 -27.88
C VAL A 407 16.23 9.20 -26.63
N ASN A 408 17.55 9.08 -26.79
CA ASN A 408 18.42 8.67 -25.68
C ASN A 408 18.69 9.85 -24.74
N VAL A 409 18.76 9.57 -23.43
CA VAL A 409 19.13 10.58 -22.43
C VAL A 409 20.55 11.06 -22.72
N GLY A 410 20.72 12.39 -22.76
CA GLY A 410 22.01 13.04 -22.93
C GLY A 410 22.50 13.67 -21.62
N ASN A 411 23.70 14.24 -21.66
CA ASN A 411 24.26 15.03 -20.57
C ASN A 411 24.69 16.42 -21.09
N LEU A 412 25.23 17.28 -20.23
CA LEU A 412 25.71 18.61 -20.63
C LEU A 412 26.80 18.55 -21.73
N SER A 413 27.66 17.53 -21.72
CA SER A 413 28.64 17.33 -22.79
C SER A 413 27.98 16.97 -24.12
N ALA A 414 26.90 16.19 -24.08
CA ALA A 414 26.06 15.92 -25.25
C ALA A 414 25.38 17.20 -25.74
N TRP A 415 24.96 18.11 -24.83
CA TRP A 415 24.35 19.40 -25.20
C TRP A 415 25.32 20.28 -25.98
N GLN A 416 26.54 20.40 -25.47
CA GLN A 416 27.62 21.10 -26.18
C GLN A 416 27.93 20.46 -27.53
N ALA A 417 27.94 19.12 -27.59
CA ALA A 417 28.14 18.40 -28.85
C ALA A 417 26.99 18.59 -29.85
N LEU A 418 25.75 18.68 -29.37
CA LEU A 418 24.56 18.82 -30.19
C LEU A 418 24.57 20.14 -30.94
N PHE A 419 24.72 21.28 -30.26
CA PHE A 419 24.70 22.56 -30.98
C PHE A 419 25.87 22.68 -31.96
N GLN A 420 27.06 22.16 -31.60
CA GLN A 420 28.20 22.15 -32.51
C GLN A 420 27.93 21.30 -33.76
N THR A 421 27.20 20.20 -33.61
CA THR A 421 26.77 19.32 -34.71
C THR A 421 25.70 20.00 -35.56
N ILE A 422 24.75 20.69 -34.94
CA ILE A 422 23.72 21.47 -35.63
C ILE A 422 24.36 22.56 -36.49
N VAL A 423 25.30 23.33 -35.93
CA VAL A 423 26.04 24.36 -36.66
C VAL A 423 26.80 23.72 -37.83
N ALA A 424 27.59 22.68 -37.58
CA ALA A 424 28.36 21.97 -38.60
C ALA A 424 27.50 21.48 -39.77
N ASN A 425 26.34 20.87 -39.47
CA ASN A 425 25.42 20.38 -40.48
C ASN A 425 24.80 21.51 -41.30
N ALA A 426 24.37 22.59 -40.64
CA ALA A 426 23.73 23.71 -41.31
C ALA A 426 24.70 24.57 -42.13
N THR A 427 25.97 24.69 -41.71
CA THR A 427 27.01 25.38 -42.48
C THR A 427 27.78 24.47 -43.45
N GLN A 428 27.51 23.16 -43.45
CA GLN A 428 28.24 22.14 -44.22
C GLN A 428 29.76 22.17 -43.96
N THR A 429 30.16 22.41 -42.71
CA THR A 429 31.57 22.48 -42.29
C THR A 429 31.87 21.43 -41.21
N PRO A 430 33.15 21.08 -40.98
CA PRO A 430 33.54 20.20 -39.88
C PRO A 430 33.16 20.79 -38.51
N ARG A 431 32.78 19.90 -37.58
CA ARG A 431 32.45 20.28 -36.20
C ARG A 431 33.62 20.99 -35.52
N THR A 432 33.38 22.21 -35.03
CA THR A 432 34.37 23.03 -34.32
C THR A 432 34.08 23.02 -32.82
N THR A 433 34.94 22.37 -32.04
CA THR A 433 34.75 22.19 -30.59
C THR A 433 35.05 23.43 -29.75
N SER A 434 35.78 24.40 -30.32
CA SER A 434 36.13 25.66 -29.67
C SER A 434 35.03 26.73 -29.70
N ASN A 435 33.91 26.47 -30.40
CA ASN A 435 32.78 27.38 -30.41
C ASN A 435 32.01 27.28 -29.09
N ALA A 436 31.62 28.43 -28.55
CA ALA A 436 30.80 28.56 -27.35
C ALA A 436 29.38 28.99 -27.71
N LEU A 437 28.37 28.27 -27.24
CA LEU A 437 26.97 28.64 -27.43
C LEU A 437 26.66 29.89 -26.59
N GLU A 438 26.14 30.94 -27.21
CA GLU A 438 25.62 32.10 -26.49
C GLU A 438 24.11 31.95 -26.24
N GLU A 439 23.34 31.54 -27.26
CA GLU A 439 21.89 31.33 -27.16
C GLU A 439 21.42 30.30 -28.19
N MET A 440 20.48 29.44 -27.78
CA MET A 440 19.65 28.64 -28.67
C MET A 440 18.20 29.16 -28.63
N CYS A 441 17.75 29.87 -29.66
CA CYS A 441 16.39 30.41 -29.72
C CYS A 441 15.49 29.54 -30.61
N LEU A 442 14.47 28.93 -30.00
CA LEU A 442 13.41 28.17 -30.65
C LEU A 442 12.30 29.13 -31.08
N VAL A 443 12.16 29.36 -32.38
CA VAL A 443 11.35 30.45 -32.95
C VAL A 443 10.07 29.96 -33.61
N GLY A 444 8.93 30.28 -32.98
CA GLY A 444 7.59 30.06 -33.52
C GLY A 444 7.03 31.33 -34.17
N ASP A 445 6.16 31.16 -35.18
CA ASP A 445 5.40 32.25 -35.82
C ASP A 445 6.24 33.44 -36.31
N GLY A 446 7.52 33.21 -36.66
CA GLY A 446 8.43 34.26 -37.13
C GLY A 446 8.88 35.24 -36.05
N CYS A 447 8.74 34.91 -34.76
CA CYS A 447 9.11 35.75 -33.62
C CYS A 447 10.63 35.82 -33.36
N PHE A 448 11.42 36.18 -34.38
CA PHE A 448 12.88 36.34 -34.27
C PHE A 448 13.28 37.53 -33.40
N ALA A 449 12.50 38.62 -33.46
CA ALA A 449 12.80 39.86 -32.75
C ALA A 449 12.77 39.73 -31.23
N THR A 450 12.15 38.67 -30.70
CA THR A 450 12.07 38.38 -29.26
C THR A 450 13.11 37.39 -28.76
N CYS A 451 13.97 36.87 -29.65
CA CYS A 451 15.17 36.14 -29.22
C CYS A 451 16.09 37.07 -28.44
N MET A 452 16.61 36.59 -27.31
CA MET A 452 17.42 37.40 -26.41
C MET A 452 18.89 37.40 -26.84
N ASN A 453 19.32 38.49 -27.46
CA ASN A 453 20.73 38.65 -27.79
C ASN A 453 21.52 39.11 -26.55
N SER A 454 22.45 38.28 -26.10
CA SER A 454 23.64 38.59 -25.29
C SER A 454 23.57 38.62 -23.75
N SER A 455 24.02 37.53 -23.11
CA SER A 455 25.24 37.51 -22.27
C SER A 455 25.58 36.06 -21.82
N ALA A 456 26.35 35.34 -22.65
CA ALA A 456 27.24 34.22 -22.30
C ALA A 456 26.74 33.03 -21.44
N SER A 457 25.44 32.71 -21.34
CA SER A 457 24.98 31.57 -20.52
C SER A 457 24.60 30.30 -21.28
N GLY A 458 24.61 30.29 -22.63
CA GLY A 458 24.28 29.10 -23.42
C GLY A 458 22.83 28.59 -23.22
N GLY A 459 21.94 29.46 -22.76
CA GLY A 459 20.54 29.14 -22.46
C GLY A 459 19.68 28.92 -23.70
N THR A 460 18.48 28.37 -23.48
CA THR A 460 17.46 28.18 -24.52
C THR A 460 16.31 29.15 -24.32
N THR A 461 15.99 29.93 -25.36
CA THR A 461 14.84 30.82 -25.42
C THR A 461 13.76 30.20 -26.27
N VAL A 462 12.52 30.19 -25.80
CA VAL A 462 11.35 29.71 -26.54
C VAL A 462 10.51 30.93 -26.92
N THR A 463 10.25 31.14 -28.22
CA THR A 463 9.43 32.26 -28.70
C THR A 463 8.21 31.78 -29.49
N TYR A 464 7.09 32.48 -29.36
CA TYR A 464 5.81 32.14 -30.00
C TYR A 464 4.93 33.39 -30.07
N MET A 465 3.87 33.35 -30.88
CA MET A 465 2.95 34.47 -31.02
C MET A 465 1.59 34.20 -30.35
N ARG A 466 1.15 35.14 -29.50
CA ARG A 466 -0.16 35.16 -28.86
C ARG A 466 -0.88 36.45 -29.19
N GLY A 467 -2.07 36.38 -29.78
CA GLY A 467 -2.86 37.57 -30.12
C GLY A 467 -2.10 38.60 -30.94
N GLY A 468 -1.28 38.14 -31.89
CA GLY A 468 -0.51 39.00 -32.80
C GLY A 468 0.76 39.59 -32.17
N VAL A 469 1.06 39.26 -30.91
CA VAL A 469 2.24 39.73 -30.19
C VAL A 469 3.22 38.59 -29.97
N CYS A 470 4.48 38.80 -30.36
CA CYS A 470 5.55 37.86 -30.07
C CYS A 470 5.89 37.87 -28.56
N GLN A 471 5.92 36.68 -27.98
CA GLN A 471 6.27 36.40 -26.59
C GLN A 471 7.58 35.58 -26.56
N ALA A 472 8.26 35.61 -25.41
CA ALA A 472 9.46 34.81 -25.19
C ALA A 472 9.49 34.29 -23.74
N SER A 473 9.96 33.05 -23.58
CA SER A 473 10.28 32.43 -22.31
C SER A 473 11.79 32.10 -22.31
N VAL A 474 12.52 32.72 -21.39
CA VAL A 474 13.98 32.66 -21.33
C VAL A 474 14.41 31.58 -20.34
N ASP A 475 15.49 30.88 -20.66
CA ASP A 475 16.12 29.86 -19.81
C ASP A 475 15.22 28.67 -19.44
N THR A 476 14.55 28.14 -20.45
CA THR A 476 13.55 27.07 -20.29
C THR A 476 14.16 25.66 -20.12
N THR A 477 15.48 25.53 -20.25
CA THR A 477 16.19 24.24 -20.22
C THR A 477 17.42 24.21 -19.31
N ALA A 478 18.01 25.36 -18.92
CA ALA A 478 19.34 25.37 -18.30
C ALA A 478 19.37 25.58 -16.77
N HIS A 479 18.23 25.69 -16.09
CA HIS A 479 18.19 25.75 -14.63
C HIS A 479 17.34 24.64 -14.02
N GLY A 480 17.99 23.49 -13.74
CA GLY A 480 17.49 22.48 -12.80
C GLY A 480 17.50 21.02 -13.27
N LEU A 481 17.65 20.74 -14.57
CA LEU A 481 17.57 19.38 -15.09
C LEU A 481 18.97 18.78 -15.28
N VAL A 482 19.36 17.87 -14.38
CA VAL A 482 20.65 17.14 -14.44
C VAL A 482 20.76 16.25 -15.69
N ASP A 483 19.62 15.79 -16.22
CA ASP A 483 19.51 14.86 -17.35
C ASP A 483 18.50 15.35 -18.41
N LEU A 484 18.98 16.03 -19.45
CA LEU A 484 18.19 16.43 -20.62
C LEU A 484 18.27 15.38 -21.74
N PHE A 485 17.26 15.33 -22.60
CA PHE A 485 17.36 14.60 -23.86
C PHE A 485 17.97 15.50 -24.92
N VAL A 486 19.06 15.03 -25.52
CA VAL A 486 19.91 15.86 -26.36
C VAL A 486 20.18 15.11 -27.66
N ASP A 487 19.21 15.15 -28.57
CA ASP A 487 19.22 14.41 -29.83
C ASP A 487 18.73 15.33 -30.96
N PRO A 488 19.37 15.33 -32.15
CA PRO A 488 18.90 16.11 -33.30
C PRO A 488 17.44 15.84 -33.69
N ARG A 489 16.91 14.64 -33.39
CA ARG A 489 15.50 14.30 -33.61
C ARG A 489 14.54 15.16 -32.81
N CYS A 490 14.98 15.78 -31.70
CA CYS A 490 14.14 16.69 -30.92
C CYS A 490 13.77 17.98 -31.66
N PHE A 491 14.48 18.37 -32.73
CA PHE A 491 14.11 19.55 -33.52
C PHE A 491 13.01 19.26 -34.54
N GLY A 492 12.78 17.99 -34.88
CA GLY A 492 11.72 17.54 -35.78
C GLY A 492 11.69 18.25 -37.13
N SER A 493 10.49 18.27 -37.73
CA SER A 493 10.20 18.99 -38.97
C SER A 493 8.89 19.75 -38.85
N GLY A 494 8.83 20.98 -39.36
CA GLY A 494 7.62 21.81 -39.26
C GLY A 494 7.77 23.15 -39.99
N THR A 495 7.03 24.16 -39.53
CA THR A 495 7.05 25.52 -40.10
C THR A 495 7.81 26.52 -39.24
N SER A 496 8.41 26.07 -38.13
CA SER A 496 9.13 26.92 -37.18
C SER A 496 10.61 27.00 -37.54
N HIS A 497 11.35 27.77 -36.75
CA HIS A 497 12.77 28.02 -36.97
C HIS A 497 13.59 27.82 -35.70
N LEU A 498 14.87 27.58 -35.88
CA LEU A 498 15.88 27.58 -34.82
C LEU A 498 16.93 28.64 -35.14
N GLN A 499 17.14 29.59 -34.24
CA GLN A 499 18.24 30.56 -34.32
C GLN A 499 19.31 30.20 -33.29
N VAL A 500 20.53 29.93 -33.76
CA VAL A 500 21.68 29.63 -32.90
C VAL A 500 22.66 30.79 -32.96
N THR A 501 22.94 31.39 -31.80
CA THR A 501 23.96 32.42 -31.62
C THR A 501 25.15 31.80 -30.89
N TYR A 502 26.35 31.90 -31.46
CA TYR A 502 27.56 31.32 -30.87
C TYR A 502 28.79 32.19 -31.12
N GLN A 503 29.77 32.08 -30.23
CA GLN A 503 31.05 32.78 -30.32
C GLN A 503 32.16 31.81 -30.71
N SER A 504 32.99 32.18 -31.67
CA SER A 504 34.19 31.42 -32.05
C SER A 504 35.38 31.78 -31.15
N LEU A 505 36.46 31.00 -31.22
CA LEU A 505 37.64 31.14 -30.34
C LEU A 505 38.30 32.52 -30.39
N ASN A 506 38.23 33.20 -31.53
CA ASN A 506 38.74 34.56 -31.73
C ASN A 506 37.78 35.66 -31.21
N GLY A 507 36.69 35.28 -30.54
CA GLY A 507 35.72 36.19 -29.96
C GLY A 507 34.66 36.71 -30.94
N VAL A 508 34.61 36.22 -32.19
CA VAL A 508 33.63 36.67 -33.18
C VAL A 508 32.29 35.98 -32.94
N ARG A 509 31.22 36.78 -32.86
CA ARG A 509 29.83 36.32 -32.75
C ARG A 509 29.28 35.94 -34.13
N HIS A 510 28.62 34.79 -34.18
CA HIS A 510 27.91 34.28 -35.35
C HIS A 510 26.45 34.01 -34.99
N THR A 511 25.55 34.27 -35.94
CA THR A 511 24.13 33.91 -35.83
C THR A 511 23.75 33.08 -37.05
N LEU A 512 23.10 31.94 -36.80
CA LEU A 512 22.68 31.00 -37.81
C LEU A 512 21.18 30.72 -37.64
N VAL A 513 20.42 30.73 -38.73
CA VAL A 513 19.00 30.38 -38.74
C VAL A 513 18.79 29.10 -39.52
N ILE A 514 18.11 28.15 -38.89
CA ILE A 514 17.72 26.86 -39.44
C ILE A 514 16.21 26.87 -39.60
N ASN A 515 15.74 26.61 -40.82
CA ASN A 515 14.33 26.63 -41.17
C ASN A 515 13.75 25.23 -41.14
N GLY A 516 12.43 25.15 -40.90
CA GLY A 516 11.68 23.91 -41.06
C GLY A 516 11.72 23.00 -39.84
N THR A 517 11.87 23.55 -38.63
CA THR A 517 11.82 22.80 -37.37
C THR A 517 10.39 22.65 -36.86
N ALA A 518 10.18 21.72 -35.92
CA ALA A 518 8.93 21.63 -35.15
C ALA A 518 8.71 22.86 -34.26
N GLY A 519 7.51 22.98 -33.72
CA GLY A 519 7.14 24.08 -32.83
C GLY A 519 8.02 24.16 -31.58
N PRO A 520 8.34 25.37 -31.10
CA PRO A 520 9.23 25.58 -29.96
C PRO A 520 8.84 24.82 -28.69
N VAL A 521 7.54 24.74 -28.39
CA VAL A 521 7.02 24.02 -27.22
C VAL A 521 7.19 22.51 -27.36
N ALA A 522 7.01 21.97 -28.57
CA ALA A 522 7.22 20.54 -28.84
C ALA A 522 8.70 20.15 -28.74
N ILE A 523 9.60 21.01 -29.22
CA ILE A 523 11.05 20.82 -29.05
C ILE A 523 11.42 20.83 -27.55
N LEU A 524 10.89 21.77 -26.78
CA LEU A 524 11.11 21.83 -25.33
C LEU A 524 10.58 20.56 -24.62
N ALA A 525 9.37 20.13 -24.97
CA ALA A 525 8.80 18.88 -24.45
C ALA A 525 9.68 17.67 -24.79
N CYS A 526 10.33 17.64 -25.96
CA CYS A 526 11.30 16.60 -26.29
C CYS A 526 12.55 16.66 -25.40
N PHE A 527 13.11 17.85 -25.14
CA PHE A 527 14.27 17.99 -24.27
C PHE A 527 14.02 17.50 -22.84
N ILE A 528 12.79 17.65 -22.33
CA ILE A 528 12.43 17.21 -20.99
C ILE A 528 11.93 15.76 -21.00
N GLY A 529 11.08 15.36 -21.95
CA GLY A 529 10.35 14.09 -21.95
C GLY A 529 10.94 13.01 -22.87
N GLY A 530 11.81 13.38 -23.80
CA GLY A 530 12.49 12.46 -24.71
C GLY A 530 11.64 11.95 -25.87
N ARG A 531 10.43 12.48 -26.07
CA ARG A 531 9.58 12.16 -27.23
C ARG A 531 9.88 13.15 -28.36
N PRO A 532 10.32 12.70 -29.55
CA PRO A 532 10.41 13.56 -30.72
C PRO A 532 9.11 14.34 -30.95
N PRO A 533 9.20 15.56 -31.52
CA PRO A 533 8.06 16.46 -31.68
C PRO A 533 7.16 16.02 -32.86
N ASP A 534 6.51 14.87 -32.71
CA ASP A 534 5.48 14.36 -33.62
C ASP A 534 4.10 14.96 -33.29
N THR A 535 4.01 15.83 -32.28
CA THR A 535 2.78 16.49 -31.84
C THR A 535 3.10 17.92 -31.46
N GLU A 536 2.36 18.85 -32.04
CA GLU A 536 2.47 20.27 -31.72
C GLU A 536 1.67 20.61 -30.47
N TYR A 537 2.24 21.47 -29.62
CA TYR A 537 1.61 21.88 -28.37
C TYR A 537 1.28 23.37 -28.39
N PRO A 538 0.13 23.77 -27.83
CA PRO A 538 -0.27 25.17 -27.71
C PRO A 538 0.64 25.92 -26.75
N SER A 539 0.67 27.24 -26.88
CA SER A 539 1.68 28.03 -26.16
C SER A 539 1.39 28.12 -24.65
N TYR A 540 0.15 27.93 -24.21
CA TYR A 540 -0.20 27.91 -22.78
C TYR A 540 0.52 26.81 -21.99
N VAL A 541 1.03 25.77 -22.66
CA VAL A 541 1.85 24.74 -22.03
C VAL A 541 3.08 25.36 -21.36
N MET A 542 3.64 26.43 -21.93
CA MET A 542 4.73 27.17 -21.30
C MET A 542 4.31 27.77 -19.96
N ASP A 543 3.08 28.28 -19.87
CA ASP A 543 2.57 28.86 -18.63
C ASP A 543 2.36 27.76 -17.57
N MET A 544 1.90 26.57 -17.98
CA MET A 544 1.77 25.40 -17.10
C MET A 544 3.13 24.89 -16.61
N LEU A 545 4.12 24.75 -17.50
CA LEU A 545 5.46 24.27 -17.15
C LEU A 545 6.18 25.25 -16.22
N ALA A 546 6.00 26.55 -16.41
CA ALA A 546 6.62 27.60 -15.60
C ALA A 546 6.13 27.63 -14.13
N GLN A 547 4.93 27.09 -13.84
CA GLN A 547 4.47 26.95 -12.46
C GLN A 547 5.17 25.84 -11.67
N GLY A 548 5.92 24.99 -12.36
CA GLY A 548 6.38 23.71 -11.83
C GLY A 548 5.26 22.68 -11.79
N THR A 549 5.62 21.46 -11.43
CA THR A 549 4.69 20.33 -11.35
C THR A 549 3.65 20.46 -10.25
N GLN A 550 4.04 21.02 -9.09
CA GLN A 550 3.22 21.12 -7.86
C GLN A 550 2.45 19.83 -7.55
N ALA A 551 3.08 18.69 -7.84
CA ALA A 551 2.47 17.37 -7.78
C ALA A 551 3.34 16.42 -6.96
N SER A 552 2.69 15.52 -6.25
CA SER A 552 3.31 14.44 -5.49
C SER A 552 2.62 13.13 -5.80
N LEU A 553 3.40 12.07 -5.98
CA LEU A 553 2.89 10.72 -6.01
C LEU A 553 2.72 10.22 -4.57
N VAL A 554 1.46 10.02 -4.19
CA VAL A 554 1.09 9.35 -2.95
C VAL A 554 0.97 7.87 -3.24
N MET A 555 1.70 7.09 -2.48
CA MET A 555 1.66 5.64 -2.56
C MET A 555 1.34 5.07 -1.19
N THR A 556 0.17 4.44 -1.07
CA THR A 556 -0.21 3.74 0.16
C THR A 556 -0.08 2.25 -0.08
N LYS A 557 0.84 1.63 0.66
CA LYS A 557 1.04 0.18 0.66
C LYS A 557 0.45 -0.43 1.91
N ALA A 558 -0.21 -1.56 1.77
CA ALA A 558 -0.66 -2.38 2.88
C ALA A 558 -0.20 -3.83 2.65
N ASN A 559 0.26 -4.46 3.71
CA ASN A 559 0.55 -5.89 3.74
C ASN A 559 -0.70 -6.71 4.17
N GLY A 560 -1.85 -6.04 4.24
CA GLY A 560 -3.18 -6.60 4.49
C GLY A 560 -3.28 -7.45 5.75
N SER A 561 -3.80 -8.66 5.59
CA SER A 561 -4.03 -9.60 6.70
C SER A 561 -2.74 -10.15 7.32
N GLU A 562 -1.60 -10.10 6.62
CA GLU A 562 -0.33 -10.67 7.12
C GLU A 562 0.06 -10.03 8.47
N THR A 563 0.14 -8.70 8.51
CA THR A 563 0.44 -7.94 9.74
C THR A 563 -0.65 -8.13 10.80
N THR A 564 -1.91 -8.23 10.38
CA THR A 564 -3.05 -8.39 11.30
C THR A 564 -2.99 -9.73 12.04
N VAL A 565 -2.70 -10.82 11.32
CA VAL A 565 -2.58 -12.15 11.92
C VAL A 565 -1.34 -12.23 12.82
N LEU A 566 -0.21 -11.60 12.45
CA LEU A 566 0.96 -11.50 13.34
C LEU A 566 0.63 -10.78 14.64
N ASN A 567 0.01 -9.60 14.54
CA ASN A 567 -0.41 -8.83 15.71
C ASN A 567 -1.38 -9.63 16.61
N PHE A 568 -2.27 -10.42 15.99
CA PHE A 568 -3.22 -11.27 16.73
C PHE A 568 -2.53 -12.46 17.43
N ILE A 569 -1.60 -13.15 16.75
CA ILE A 569 -0.82 -14.25 17.34
C ILE A 569 -0.01 -13.72 18.53
N ALA A 570 0.68 -12.60 18.37
CA ALA A 570 1.47 -11.98 19.44
C ALA A 570 0.61 -11.56 20.64
N LEU A 571 -0.56 -10.97 20.38
CA LEU A 571 -1.50 -10.58 21.43
C LEU A 571 -2.04 -11.80 22.21
N LEU A 572 -2.45 -12.85 21.50
CA LEU A 572 -2.93 -14.09 22.14
C LEU A 572 -1.83 -14.80 22.91
N SER A 573 -0.60 -14.82 22.39
CA SER A 573 0.57 -15.35 23.08
C SER A 573 0.81 -14.58 24.39
N LEU A 574 0.84 -13.25 24.35
CA LEU A 574 1.03 -12.40 25.52
C LEU A 574 -0.05 -12.60 26.58
N ALA A 575 -1.32 -12.59 26.17
CA ALA A 575 -2.45 -12.87 27.06
C ALA A 575 -2.34 -14.27 27.69
N GLY A 576 -1.89 -15.25 26.91
CA GLY A 576 -1.63 -16.61 27.37
C GLY A 576 -0.51 -16.69 28.43
N TYR A 577 0.58 -15.95 28.25
CA TYR A 577 1.65 -15.89 29.25
C TYR A 577 1.25 -15.14 30.52
N MET A 578 0.38 -14.12 30.41
CA MET A 578 -0.26 -13.49 31.58
C MET A 578 -1.16 -14.48 32.33
N TYR A 579 -1.94 -15.28 31.61
CA TYR A 579 -2.74 -16.36 32.19
C TYR A 579 -1.85 -17.38 32.91
N PHE A 580 -0.75 -17.81 32.29
CA PHE A 580 0.23 -18.72 32.89
C PHE A 580 0.81 -18.16 34.19
N PHE A 581 1.21 -16.89 34.20
CA PHE A 581 1.67 -16.17 35.39
C PHE A 581 0.64 -16.23 36.53
N VAL A 582 -0.61 -15.85 36.25
CA VAL A 582 -1.70 -15.85 37.26
C VAL A 582 -1.91 -17.25 37.82
N ARG A 583 -1.90 -18.29 36.97
CA ARG A 583 -2.07 -19.68 37.41
C ARG A 583 -0.92 -20.16 38.29
N ILE A 584 0.32 -19.77 38.00
CA ILE A 584 1.46 -20.05 38.87
C ILE A 584 1.27 -19.40 40.25
N VAL A 585 0.92 -18.11 40.30
CA VAL A 585 0.71 -17.39 41.56
C VAL A 585 -0.38 -18.06 42.41
N VAL A 586 -1.52 -18.38 41.79
CA VAL A 586 -2.64 -19.07 42.47
C VAL A 586 -2.21 -20.45 42.97
N TYR A 587 -1.50 -21.23 42.15
CA TYR A 587 -1.03 -22.56 42.53
C TYR A 587 -0.04 -22.50 43.70
N LEU A 588 0.97 -21.63 43.62
CA LEU A 588 1.97 -21.46 44.69
C LEU A 588 1.31 -21.07 46.01
N ARG A 589 0.32 -20.14 45.97
CA ARG A 589 -0.45 -19.75 47.15
C ARG A 589 -1.25 -20.93 47.72
N LYS A 590 -1.96 -21.68 46.87
CA LYS A 590 -2.76 -22.85 47.29
C LYS A 590 -1.88 -23.92 47.93
N THR A 591 -0.76 -24.27 47.29
CA THR A 591 0.20 -25.27 47.78
C THR A 591 0.84 -24.83 49.10
N TYR A 592 1.21 -23.56 49.24
CA TYR A 592 1.74 -23.02 50.50
C TYR A 592 0.72 -23.10 51.64
N THR A 593 -0.53 -22.66 51.41
CA THR A 593 -1.59 -22.73 52.42
C THR A 593 -1.88 -24.16 52.84
N TRP A 594 -1.98 -25.08 51.88
CA TRP A 594 -2.20 -26.51 52.11
C TRP A 594 -1.07 -27.15 52.94
N MET A 595 0.20 -26.91 52.58
CA MET A 595 1.35 -27.41 53.35
C MET A 595 1.40 -26.84 54.78
N ARG A 596 0.95 -25.60 54.97
CA ARG A 596 0.91 -24.96 56.29
C ARG A 596 -0.19 -25.56 57.17
N ALA A 597 -1.35 -25.86 56.60
CA ALA A 597 -2.52 -26.37 57.31
C ALA A 597 -2.46 -27.86 57.68
N MET A 598 -1.53 -28.64 57.11
CA MET A 598 -1.43 -30.08 57.39
C MET A 598 -0.96 -30.42 58.83
N PRO A 599 -1.74 -31.20 59.60
CA PRO A 599 -1.37 -31.66 60.94
C PRO A 599 -0.53 -32.95 60.91
N ILE A 600 0.70 -32.88 60.38
CA ILE A 600 1.60 -34.04 60.24
C ILE A 600 2.94 -33.84 60.98
N SER A 601 3.66 -34.93 61.24
CA SER A 601 4.97 -34.89 61.90
C SER A 601 6.01 -34.08 61.11
N LYS A 602 7.03 -33.56 61.80
CA LYS A 602 8.13 -32.78 61.18
C LYS A 602 8.81 -33.54 60.04
N ARG A 603 8.97 -34.86 60.17
CA ARG A 603 9.57 -35.73 59.15
C ARG A 603 8.70 -35.83 57.88
N LYS A 604 7.40 -36.10 58.04
CA LYS A 604 6.44 -36.13 56.91
C LYS A 604 6.34 -34.76 56.23
N LYS A 605 6.43 -33.67 57.01
CA LYS A 605 6.46 -32.30 56.47
C LYS A 605 7.72 -32.01 55.65
N ALA A 606 8.87 -32.57 56.04
CA ALA A 606 10.11 -32.48 55.26
C ALA A 606 10.02 -33.26 53.94
N GLN A 607 9.39 -34.44 53.95
CA GLN A 607 9.12 -35.22 52.73
C GLN A 607 8.17 -34.48 51.77
N LEU A 608 7.10 -33.85 52.28
CA LEU A 608 6.22 -33.01 51.46
C LEU A 608 6.98 -31.84 50.85
N LEU A 609 7.77 -31.11 51.66
CA LEU A 609 8.55 -29.99 51.16
C LEU A 609 9.52 -30.43 50.05
N PHE A 610 10.18 -31.58 50.24
CA PHE A 610 11.03 -32.16 49.21
C PHE A 610 10.25 -32.44 47.93
N SER A 611 9.13 -33.15 48.00
CA SER A 611 8.26 -33.45 46.84
C SER A 611 7.76 -32.19 46.11
N VAL A 612 7.40 -31.12 46.85
CA VAL A 612 7.02 -29.84 46.23
C VAL A 612 8.21 -29.21 45.52
N THR A 613 9.39 -29.13 46.16
CA THR A 613 10.60 -28.56 45.56
C THR A 613 11.15 -29.37 44.39
N ASN A 614 10.88 -30.68 44.38
CA ASN A 614 11.31 -31.63 43.35
C ASN A 614 10.35 -31.67 42.16
N SER A 615 9.14 -31.10 42.30
CA SER A 615 8.16 -30.98 41.21
C SER A 615 8.46 -29.78 40.29
N SER A 616 8.21 -29.94 38.99
CA SER A 616 8.30 -28.84 38.02
C SER A 616 7.00 -28.06 37.97
N ILE A 617 6.97 -26.85 38.54
CA ILE A 617 5.78 -25.98 38.51
C ILE A 617 5.30 -25.71 37.08
N SER A 618 6.23 -25.55 36.13
CA SER A 618 5.88 -25.38 34.72
C SER A 618 5.06 -26.57 34.21
N ASN A 619 5.48 -27.79 34.54
CA ASN A 619 4.76 -29.00 34.16
C ASN A 619 3.44 -29.14 34.90
N VAL A 620 3.38 -28.77 36.18
CA VAL A 620 2.13 -28.79 36.95
C VAL A 620 1.09 -27.91 36.25
N ILE A 621 1.42 -26.65 35.97
CA ILE A 621 0.47 -25.74 35.32
C ILE A 621 0.16 -26.21 33.89
N TRP A 622 1.16 -26.70 33.15
CA TRP A 622 0.96 -27.24 31.81
C TRP A 622 0.00 -28.43 31.78
N SER A 623 0.14 -29.35 32.75
CA SER A 623 -0.68 -30.55 32.87
C SER A 623 -2.10 -30.22 33.33
N HIS A 624 -2.26 -29.35 34.34
CA HIS A 624 -3.58 -28.96 34.87
C HIS A 624 -4.41 -28.11 33.90
N TYR A 625 -3.75 -27.32 33.04
CA TYR A 625 -4.41 -26.44 32.07
C TYR A 625 -4.06 -26.81 30.63
N GLN A 626 -3.96 -28.11 30.35
CA GLN A 626 -3.40 -28.68 29.14
C GLN A 626 -3.98 -28.11 27.83
N THR A 627 -5.29 -27.94 27.72
CA THR A 627 -5.93 -27.41 26.51
C THR A 627 -5.46 -25.98 26.22
N SER A 628 -5.54 -25.09 27.21
CA SER A 628 -5.12 -23.70 27.07
C SER A 628 -3.62 -23.58 26.83
N MET A 629 -2.81 -24.32 27.59
CA MET A 629 -1.35 -24.27 27.50
C MET A 629 -0.83 -24.83 26.17
N ARG A 630 -1.48 -25.85 25.60
CA ARG A 630 -1.18 -26.34 24.25
C ARG A 630 -1.47 -25.29 23.18
N CYS A 631 -2.62 -24.63 23.24
CA CYS A 631 -2.96 -23.57 22.28
C CYS A 631 -1.97 -22.40 22.39
N ILE A 632 -1.74 -21.88 23.59
CA ILE A 632 -0.82 -20.76 23.84
C ILE A 632 0.60 -21.11 23.43
N GLY A 633 1.08 -22.30 23.83
CA GLY A 633 2.40 -22.79 23.49
C GLY A 633 2.60 -22.97 21.99
N PHE A 634 1.59 -23.49 21.29
CA PHE A 634 1.64 -23.64 19.84
C PHE A 634 1.67 -22.29 19.12
N LEU A 635 0.80 -21.35 19.49
CA LEU A 635 0.80 -20.01 18.90
C LEU A 635 2.12 -19.27 19.15
N SER A 636 2.65 -19.34 20.37
CA SER A 636 3.94 -18.74 20.71
C SER A 636 5.10 -19.38 19.94
N PHE A 637 5.03 -20.68 19.71
CA PHE A 637 6.03 -21.40 18.92
C PHE A 637 5.98 -21.02 17.44
N LEU A 638 4.78 -20.83 16.87
CA LEU A 638 4.62 -20.29 15.52
C LEU A 638 5.16 -18.86 15.42
N GLU A 639 4.82 -18.00 16.38
CA GLU A 639 5.32 -16.62 16.44
C GLU A 639 6.85 -16.56 16.40
N TRP A 640 7.51 -17.38 17.23
CA TRP A 640 8.96 -17.51 17.22
C TRP A 640 9.49 -17.96 15.87
N HIS A 641 8.89 -19.00 15.29
CA HIS A 641 9.35 -19.53 14.02
C HIS A 641 9.22 -18.48 12.90
N ILE A 642 8.06 -17.81 12.81
CA ILE A 642 7.82 -16.72 11.85
C ILE A 642 8.86 -15.62 12.04
N GLY A 643 9.07 -15.20 13.29
CA GLY A 643 10.04 -14.17 13.63
C GLY A 643 11.44 -14.56 13.19
N ALA A 644 11.95 -15.70 13.67
CA ALA A 644 13.32 -16.14 13.44
C ALA A 644 13.63 -16.33 11.95
N SER A 645 12.73 -17.01 11.21
CA SER A 645 12.88 -17.25 9.77
C SER A 645 12.42 -16.08 8.90
N GLN A 646 12.00 -14.95 9.47
CA GLN A 646 11.43 -13.82 8.75
C GLN A 646 10.32 -14.26 7.77
N ASN A 647 9.50 -15.24 8.14
CA ASN A 647 8.53 -15.88 7.24
C ASN A 647 7.27 -15.01 7.09
N HIS A 648 7.38 -13.92 6.33
CA HIS A 648 6.31 -12.94 6.11
C HIS A 648 6.36 -12.40 4.67
N CYS A 649 5.21 -11.93 4.21
CA CYS A 649 5.11 -11.29 2.90
C CYS A 649 5.00 -9.77 3.03
N HIS A 650 5.72 -9.05 2.17
CA HIS A 650 5.78 -7.60 2.19
C HIS A 650 6.07 -7.02 0.80
N TRP A 651 5.79 -5.73 0.64
CA TRP A 651 6.24 -4.96 -0.51
C TRP A 651 7.74 -4.70 -0.42
N THR A 652 8.49 -5.03 -1.47
CA THR A 652 9.95 -4.84 -1.52
C THR A 652 10.36 -3.38 -1.30
N ASP A 653 11.55 -3.15 -0.74
CA ASP A 653 12.06 -1.78 -0.51
C ASP A 653 12.27 -0.99 -1.81
N SER A 654 12.43 -1.68 -2.95
CA SER A 654 12.48 -1.08 -4.28
C SER A 654 11.26 -0.23 -4.63
N ILE A 655 10.15 -0.40 -3.90
CA ILE A 655 8.94 0.40 -4.04
C ILE A 655 9.15 1.89 -3.76
N GLN A 656 10.23 2.25 -3.05
CA GLN A 656 10.62 3.66 -2.84
C GLN A 656 11.11 4.32 -4.13
N ASP A 657 11.59 3.54 -5.11
CA ASP A 657 11.92 4.01 -6.44
C ASP A 657 10.71 3.84 -7.37
N VAL A 658 10.06 4.97 -7.66
CA VAL A 658 8.84 5.04 -8.50
C VAL A 658 9.10 4.59 -9.93
N SER A 659 10.35 4.55 -10.38
CA SER A 659 10.72 4.09 -11.72
C SER A 659 10.66 2.57 -11.86
N LEU A 660 10.57 1.83 -10.74
CA LEU A 660 10.47 0.39 -10.69
C LEU A 660 9.02 -0.04 -10.36
N ASP A 661 8.60 -1.16 -10.94
CA ASP A 661 7.31 -1.75 -10.59
C ASP A 661 7.35 -2.27 -9.15
N ALA A 662 6.30 -1.97 -8.36
CA ALA A 662 6.15 -2.58 -7.05
C ALA A 662 5.98 -4.10 -7.16
N VAL A 663 6.74 -4.82 -6.33
CA VAL A 663 6.66 -6.28 -6.21
C VAL A 663 6.35 -6.65 -4.77
N TYR A 664 5.37 -7.54 -4.60
CA TYR A 664 5.04 -8.13 -3.31
C TYR A 664 5.68 -9.52 -3.23
N VAL A 665 6.59 -9.70 -2.29
CA VAL A 665 7.37 -10.93 -2.12
C VAL A 665 7.11 -11.56 -0.75
N CYS A 666 7.37 -12.86 -0.65
CA CYS A 666 7.38 -13.58 0.61
C CYS A 666 8.80 -14.09 0.84
N ASP A 667 9.49 -13.49 1.80
CA ASP A 667 10.86 -13.86 2.13
C ASP A 667 10.87 -14.88 3.27
N VAL A 668 11.85 -15.78 3.23
CA VAL A 668 12.07 -16.79 4.27
C VAL A 668 13.57 -17.03 4.42
N ASP A 669 14.11 -16.72 5.60
CA ASP A 669 15.45 -17.07 6.02
C ASP A 669 15.45 -18.48 6.64
N ILE A 670 15.91 -19.45 5.85
CA ILE A 670 15.99 -20.86 6.24
C ILE A 670 16.85 -21.09 7.49
N PHE A 671 17.90 -20.28 7.67
CA PHE A 671 18.85 -20.43 8.79
C PHE A 671 18.67 -19.35 9.86
N GLY A 672 17.58 -18.58 9.79
CA GLY A 672 17.35 -17.43 10.67
C GLY A 672 17.35 -17.77 12.16
N HIS A 673 16.99 -19.01 12.55
CA HIS A 673 17.04 -19.51 13.93
C HIS A 673 18.46 -19.65 14.49
N PHE A 674 19.49 -19.58 13.64
CA PHE A 674 20.91 -19.67 13.99
C PHE A 674 21.67 -18.38 13.69
N ALA A 675 20.99 -17.31 13.26
CA ALA A 675 21.61 -16.10 12.76
C ALA A 675 22.50 -15.39 13.81
N ASN A 676 22.13 -15.46 15.10
CA ASN A 676 22.88 -14.82 16.18
C ASN A 676 22.63 -15.47 17.55
N VAL A 677 23.39 -15.04 18.57
CA VAL A 677 23.31 -15.57 19.95
C VAL A 677 21.90 -15.41 20.55
N GLN A 678 21.19 -14.33 20.22
CA GLN A 678 19.83 -14.11 20.72
C GLN A 678 18.85 -15.14 20.15
N GLU A 679 18.99 -15.50 18.87
CA GLU A 679 18.20 -16.57 18.26
C GLU A 679 18.53 -17.95 18.82
N LEU A 680 19.79 -18.21 19.19
CA LEU A 680 20.15 -19.47 19.89
C LEU A 680 19.49 -19.57 21.28
N VAL A 681 19.41 -18.45 22.01
CA VAL A 681 18.70 -18.41 23.31
C VAL A 681 17.20 -18.64 23.11
N ARG A 682 16.60 -18.00 22.10
CA ARG A 682 15.19 -18.22 21.74
C ARG A 682 14.94 -19.67 21.32
N LEU A 683 15.78 -20.23 20.46
CA LEU A 683 15.72 -21.63 20.04
C LEU A 683 15.71 -22.57 21.25
N ALA A 684 16.61 -22.37 22.22
CA ALA A 684 16.63 -23.18 23.44
C ALA A 684 15.32 -23.05 24.25
N ALA A 685 14.78 -21.83 24.38
CA ALA A 685 13.54 -21.58 25.10
C ALA A 685 12.32 -22.22 24.41
N TYR A 686 12.18 -22.06 23.10
CA TYR A 686 11.06 -22.61 22.32
C TYR A 686 11.20 -24.13 22.06
N SER A 687 12.42 -24.67 22.13
CA SER A 687 12.65 -26.12 22.15
C SER A 687 12.02 -26.80 23.35
N TRP A 688 11.99 -26.12 24.50
CA TRP A 688 11.26 -26.61 25.66
C TRP A 688 9.74 -26.60 25.42
N VAL A 689 9.20 -25.51 24.85
CA VAL A 689 7.77 -25.41 24.51
C VAL A 689 7.37 -26.54 23.54
N PHE A 690 8.21 -26.81 22.54
CA PHE A 690 8.02 -27.93 21.62
C PHE A 690 8.03 -29.28 22.33
N PHE A 691 9.00 -29.53 23.21
CA PHE A 691 9.04 -30.74 24.04
C PHE A 691 7.76 -30.90 24.89
N ALA A 692 7.25 -29.79 25.45
CA ALA A 692 6.00 -29.75 26.22
C ALA A 692 4.75 -30.06 25.37
N LEU A 693 4.71 -29.57 24.12
CA LEU A 693 3.62 -29.84 23.18
C LEU A 693 3.59 -31.30 22.71
N VAL A 694 4.76 -31.88 22.42
CA VAL A 694 4.86 -33.15 21.68
C VAL A 694 5.10 -34.36 22.58
N PHE A 695 5.88 -34.24 23.66
CA PHE A 695 6.41 -35.40 24.38
C PHE A 695 6.16 -35.41 25.90
N MET A 696 5.94 -34.27 26.54
CA MET A 696 5.81 -34.17 28.00
C MET A 696 4.70 -35.06 28.58
N ASP A 697 3.55 -35.17 27.90
CA ASP A 697 2.44 -36.04 28.32
C ASP A 697 2.74 -37.55 28.21
N ARG A 698 3.80 -37.94 27.48
CA ARG A 698 4.23 -39.34 27.29
C ARG A 698 5.37 -39.75 28.21
N MET A 699 5.90 -38.80 28.97
CA MET A 699 7.03 -39.01 29.86
C MET A 699 6.73 -38.56 31.30
N PRO A 700 5.69 -39.13 31.95
CA PRO A 700 5.35 -38.76 33.32
C PRO A 700 6.53 -39.01 34.26
N GLY A 701 6.87 -38.02 35.08
CA GLY A 701 7.98 -38.06 36.05
C GLY A 701 9.37 -37.73 35.50
N ILE A 702 9.53 -37.51 34.19
CA ILE A 702 10.85 -37.21 33.60
C ILE A 702 11.48 -35.91 34.11
N ALA A 703 10.65 -34.94 34.53
CA ALA A 703 11.11 -33.63 34.98
C ALA A 703 11.60 -33.58 36.43
N ILE A 704 11.40 -34.66 37.17
CA ILE A 704 11.81 -34.79 38.57
C ILE A 704 13.30 -35.09 38.67
N ASP A 705 13.85 -35.82 37.70
CA ASP A 705 15.29 -36.04 37.61
C ASP A 705 15.92 -35.02 36.65
N LEU A 706 16.79 -34.14 37.17
CA LEU A 706 17.43 -33.09 36.38
C LEU A 706 18.29 -33.63 35.23
N LYS A 707 18.97 -34.77 35.39
CA LYS A 707 19.83 -35.37 34.36
C LYS A 707 18.95 -35.95 33.24
N GLY A 708 17.93 -36.72 33.63
CA GLY A 708 16.97 -37.29 32.69
C GLY A 708 16.21 -36.23 31.92
N TYR A 709 15.74 -35.20 32.62
CA TYR A 709 15.07 -34.06 32.03
C TYR A 709 15.96 -33.31 31.03
N GLY A 710 17.22 -33.04 31.37
CA GLY A 710 18.17 -32.36 30.47
C GLY A 710 18.41 -33.14 29.18
N VAL A 711 18.64 -34.46 29.27
CA VAL A 711 18.82 -35.34 28.10
C VAL A 711 17.54 -35.43 27.27
N ALA A 712 16.38 -35.57 27.91
CA ALA A 712 15.09 -35.60 27.22
C ALA A 712 14.80 -34.28 26.50
N ALA A 713 14.99 -33.13 27.16
CA ALA A 713 14.78 -31.82 26.56
C ALA A 713 15.74 -31.55 25.38
N LEU A 714 16.99 -32.02 25.46
CA LEU A 714 17.97 -31.88 24.38
C LEU A 714 17.59 -32.77 23.17
N LEU A 715 17.35 -34.07 23.39
CA LEU A 715 17.12 -35.03 22.31
C LEU A 715 15.68 -34.99 21.76
N LEU A 716 14.68 -34.60 22.53
CA LEU A 716 13.28 -34.54 22.09
C LEU A 716 12.76 -33.12 21.88
N GLY A 717 13.48 -32.11 22.34
CA GLY A 717 13.19 -30.69 22.10
C GLY A 717 14.19 -30.07 21.13
N VAL A 718 15.40 -29.79 21.60
CA VAL A 718 16.39 -28.98 20.86
C VAL A 718 16.76 -29.60 19.52
N LEU A 719 17.24 -30.85 19.50
CA LEU A 719 17.69 -31.48 18.27
C LEU A 719 16.56 -31.60 17.21
N PRO A 720 15.34 -32.07 17.54
CA PRO A 720 14.23 -32.06 16.60
C PRO A 720 13.86 -30.65 16.12
N VAL A 721 13.73 -29.66 17.01
CA VAL A 721 13.34 -28.30 16.61
C VAL A 721 14.40 -27.68 15.70
N SER A 722 15.68 -27.84 15.99
CA SER A 722 16.77 -27.34 15.14
C SER A 722 16.69 -27.88 13.71
N LEU A 723 16.42 -29.18 13.54
CA LEU A 723 16.34 -29.81 12.22
C LEU A 723 15.03 -29.50 11.50
N PHE A 724 13.90 -29.62 12.21
CA PHE A 724 12.59 -29.40 11.61
C PHE A 724 12.31 -27.93 11.34
N ALA A 725 12.89 -26.98 12.07
CA ALA A 725 12.75 -25.57 11.75
C ALA A 725 13.33 -25.25 10.36
N ILE A 726 14.52 -25.77 10.03
CA ILE A 726 15.11 -25.63 8.70
C ILE A 726 14.20 -26.27 7.64
N LEU A 727 13.76 -27.52 7.88
CA LEU A 727 12.88 -28.22 6.94
C LEU A 727 11.57 -27.49 6.68
N VAL A 728 10.95 -26.94 7.73
CA VAL A 728 9.69 -26.20 7.61
C VAL A 728 9.90 -24.89 6.83
N ALA A 729 11.00 -24.18 7.09
CA ALA A 729 11.34 -22.97 6.34
C ALA A 729 11.54 -23.29 4.84
N GLU A 730 12.24 -24.37 4.50
CA GLU A 730 12.39 -24.86 3.12
C GLU A 730 11.04 -25.21 2.47
N ILE A 731 10.13 -25.85 3.22
CA ILE A 731 8.77 -26.14 2.74
C ILE A 731 7.98 -24.85 2.47
N CYS A 732 8.17 -23.80 3.29
CA CYS A 732 7.57 -22.49 3.06
C CYS A 732 8.13 -21.80 1.80
N VAL A 733 9.45 -21.89 1.55
CA VAL A 733 10.08 -21.40 0.31
C VAL A 733 9.51 -22.14 -0.91
N LEU A 734 9.41 -23.48 -0.84
CA LEU A 734 8.83 -24.28 -1.90
C LEU A 734 7.36 -23.88 -2.17
N ARG A 735 6.57 -23.62 -1.12
CA ARG A 735 5.20 -23.13 -1.27
C ARG A 735 5.14 -21.78 -1.98
N ALA A 736 6.06 -20.86 -1.67
CA ALA A 736 6.08 -19.53 -2.30
C ALA A 736 6.44 -19.59 -3.80
N THR A 737 7.26 -20.57 -4.21
CA THR A 737 7.70 -20.75 -5.60
C THR A 737 6.71 -21.55 -6.46
N VAL A 738 5.82 -22.34 -5.86
CA VAL A 738 4.83 -23.15 -6.59
C VAL A 738 3.52 -22.37 -6.77
N PRO A 739 3.11 -22.02 -8.01
CA PRO A 739 1.91 -21.19 -8.26
C PRO A 739 0.61 -21.79 -7.73
N ALA A 740 0.50 -23.12 -7.68
CA ALA A 740 -0.67 -23.81 -7.16
C ALA A 740 -0.84 -23.69 -5.62
N LEU A 741 0.23 -23.31 -4.91
CA LEU A 741 0.25 -23.15 -3.46
C LEU A 741 0.43 -21.69 -3.05
N SER A 742 0.85 -20.81 -3.97
CA SER A 742 1.16 -19.40 -3.73
C SER A 742 -0.06 -18.56 -3.29
N TRP A 743 -1.29 -19.05 -3.49
CA TRP A 743 -2.51 -18.42 -2.99
C TRP A 743 -2.84 -18.71 -1.52
N ILE A 744 -2.25 -19.74 -0.89
CA ILE A 744 -2.57 -20.15 0.49
C ILE A 744 -1.90 -19.21 1.51
N HIS A 745 -2.59 -18.75 2.57
CA HIS A 745 -1.97 -17.87 3.57
C HIS A 745 -0.69 -18.50 4.17
N ASN A 746 0.39 -17.71 4.22
CA ASN A 746 1.72 -18.18 4.63
C ASN A 746 1.77 -18.76 6.06
N GLN A 747 1.23 -18.01 7.03
CA GLN A 747 1.14 -18.43 8.43
C GLN A 747 0.22 -19.63 8.65
N LEU A 748 -0.86 -19.75 7.87
CA LEU A 748 -1.73 -20.95 7.89
C LEU A 748 -0.96 -22.18 7.39
N TRP A 749 -0.25 -22.05 6.27
CA TRP A 749 0.58 -23.12 5.73
C TRP A 749 1.62 -23.57 6.76
N LEU A 750 2.33 -22.62 7.36
CA LEU A 750 3.29 -22.87 8.43
C LEU A 750 2.67 -23.65 9.60
N ALA A 751 1.50 -23.21 10.08
CA ALA A 751 0.78 -23.87 11.16
C ALA A 751 0.43 -25.32 10.81
N LEU A 752 -0.08 -25.56 9.60
CA LEU A 752 -0.45 -26.90 9.13
C LEU A 752 0.77 -27.82 9.03
N VAL A 753 1.89 -27.35 8.49
CA VAL A 753 3.12 -28.15 8.38
C VAL A 753 3.63 -28.55 9.77
N TRP A 754 3.65 -27.61 10.74
CA TRP A 754 4.05 -27.92 12.10
C TRP A 754 3.10 -28.91 12.79
N LEU A 755 1.79 -28.80 12.58
CA LEU A 755 0.82 -29.77 13.11
C LEU A 755 1.06 -31.17 12.54
N VAL A 756 1.37 -31.27 11.24
CA VAL A 756 1.72 -32.54 10.59
C VAL A 756 3.00 -33.13 11.19
N ILE A 757 4.06 -32.33 11.37
CA ILE A 757 5.30 -32.77 12.01
C ILE A 757 5.04 -33.26 13.44
N MET A 758 4.32 -32.49 14.26
CA MET A 758 3.99 -32.88 15.62
C MET A 758 3.15 -34.17 15.67
N ALA A 759 2.22 -34.36 14.72
CA ALA A 759 1.44 -35.60 14.60
C ALA A 759 2.33 -36.80 14.21
N ILE A 760 3.26 -36.63 13.26
CA ILE A 760 4.21 -37.67 12.84
C ILE A 760 5.12 -38.07 14.01
N LEU A 761 5.65 -37.11 14.75
CA LEU A 761 6.47 -37.35 15.95
C LEU A 761 5.71 -38.09 17.05
N ARG A 762 4.38 -37.93 17.07
CA ARG A 762 3.49 -38.65 17.97
C ARG A 762 3.04 -40.02 17.43
N SER A 763 3.26 -40.31 16.16
CA SER A 763 2.84 -41.56 15.51
C SER A 763 3.83 -42.72 15.74
N GLY A 764 3.48 -43.92 15.28
CA GLY A 764 4.38 -45.07 15.29
C GLY A 764 5.61 -44.93 14.38
N VAL A 765 5.59 -44.00 13.41
CA VAL A 765 6.69 -43.77 12.47
C VAL A 765 7.96 -43.29 13.19
N PHE A 766 7.81 -42.47 14.24
CA PHE A 766 8.93 -41.93 15.01
C PHE A 766 9.40 -42.85 16.16
N LEU A 767 8.80 -44.04 16.28
CA LEU A 767 9.14 -45.01 17.33
C LEU A 767 10.63 -45.42 17.34
N PRO A 768 11.33 -45.61 16.19
CA PRO A 768 12.75 -45.96 16.20
C PRO A 768 13.61 -44.90 16.88
N TYR A 769 13.36 -43.61 16.61
CA TYR A 769 14.07 -42.51 17.26
C TYR A 769 13.74 -42.45 18.76
N PHE A 770 12.47 -42.62 19.12
CA PHE A 770 12.10 -42.66 20.53
C PHE A 770 12.80 -43.79 21.29
N LYS A 771 12.97 -44.98 20.67
CA LYS A 771 13.76 -46.09 21.23
C LYS A 771 15.23 -45.72 21.45
N LEU A 772 15.85 -44.97 20.53
CA LEU A 772 17.19 -44.44 20.70
C LEU A 772 17.27 -43.50 21.91
N VAL A 773 16.32 -42.59 22.06
CA VAL A 773 16.25 -41.70 23.23
C VAL A 773 16.07 -42.48 24.53
N LYS A 774 15.24 -43.54 24.54
CA LYS A 774 15.13 -44.42 25.71
C LYS A 774 16.47 -45.08 26.06
N ALA A 775 17.25 -45.50 25.06
CA ALA A 775 18.58 -46.07 25.29
C ALA A 775 19.54 -45.03 25.88
N ALA A 776 19.52 -43.80 25.35
CA ALA A 776 20.32 -42.69 25.89
C ALA A 776 19.94 -42.35 27.35
N LEU A 777 18.65 -42.32 27.67
CA LEU A 777 18.17 -42.10 29.04
C LEU A 777 18.65 -43.20 30.01
N ARG A 778 18.68 -44.46 29.56
CA ARG A 778 19.24 -45.56 30.38
C ARG A 778 20.73 -45.39 30.65
N LEU A 779 21.50 -44.90 29.67
CA LEU A 779 22.94 -44.65 29.84
C LEU A 779 23.24 -43.59 30.92
N VAL A 780 22.32 -42.64 31.13
CA VAL A 780 22.44 -41.62 32.19
C VAL A 780 21.73 -42.00 33.49
N GLY A 781 21.34 -43.27 33.65
CA GLY A 781 20.75 -43.80 34.89
C GLY A 781 19.26 -43.51 35.05
N ILE A 782 18.50 -43.41 33.95
CA ILE A 782 17.05 -43.14 33.98
C ILE A 782 16.29 -44.31 33.37
N GLY A 783 15.28 -44.79 34.10
CA GLY A 783 14.46 -45.95 33.69
C GLY A 783 12.97 -45.73 33.90
N GLN A 784 12.19 -46.76 33.58
CA GLN A 784 10.73 -46.75 33.68
C GLN A 784 10.28 -47.62 34.86
N GLN A 785 9.71 -47.01 35.89
CA GLN A 785 9.07 -47.71 37.01
C GLN A 785 7.64 -48.10 36.62
N ARG A 786 7.30 -49.39 36.71
CA ARG A 786 5.94 -49.88 36.42
C ARG A 786 4.99 -49.55 37.57
N ILE A 787 3.80 -49.07 37.20
CA ILE A 787 2.67 -48.86 38.13
C ILE A 787 1.82 -50.13 38.09
N SER A 788 1.43 -50.64 39.25
CA SER A 788 0.57 -51.82 39.32
C SER A 788 -0.80 -51.53 38.72
N LYS A 789 -1.35 -52.47 37.94
CA LYS A 789 -2.75 -52.39 37.44
C LYS A 789 -3.78 -52.32 38.58
N ALA A 790 -3.42 -52.76 39.78
CA ALA A 790 -4.26 -52.67 40.97
C ALA A 790 -4.30 -51.26 41.58
N SER A 791 -3.37 -50.38 41.21
CA SER A 791 -3.40 -48.97 41.62
C SER A 791 -4.32 -48.18 40.68
N PRO A 792 -5.33 -47.46 41.17
CA PRO A 792 -6.14 -46.61 40.30
C PRO A 792 -5.34 -45.43 39.71
N PHE A 793 -4.10 -45.17 40.18
CA PHE A 793 -3.18 -44.27 39.49
C PHE A 793 -2.72 -44.80 38.11
N TYR A 794 -2.84 -46.10 37.84
CA TYR A 794 -2.50 -46.69 36.53
C TYR A 794 -3.34 -46.11 35.39
N SER A 795 -4.63 -45.82 35.63
CA SER A 795 -5.49 -45.20 34.62
C SER A 795 -5.26 -43.70 34.48
N ILE A 796 -4.74 -43.03 35.53
CA ILE A 796 -4.53 -41.59 35.57
C ILE A 796 -3.15 -41.20 34.98
N ILE A 797 -2.09 -41.90 35.39
CA ILE A 797 -0.69 -41.61 34.98
C ILE A 797 -0.26 -42.43 33.76
N PHE A 798 -0.90 -43.58 33.51
CA PHE A 798 -0.55 -44.62 32.52
C PHE A 798 0.32 -45.75 33.12
N ARG A 799 0.98 -46.54 32.25
CA ARG A 799 1.62 -47.84 32.60
C ARG A 799 2.89 -47.72 33.45
N TYR A 800 3.57 -46.59 33.41
CA TYR A 800 4.84 -46.38 34.07
C TYR A 800 5.07 -44.89 34.32
N TYR A 801 6.03 -44.58 35.19
CA TYR A 801 6.66 -43.26 35.29
C TYR A 801 8.18 -43.36 35.15
N TRP A 802 8.82 -42.26 34.78
CA TRP A 802 10.27 -42.18 34.64
C TRP A 802 10.90 -41.80 35.99
N SER A 803 11.98 -42.49 36.36
CA SER A 803 12.71 -42.27 37.62
C SER A 803 14.18 -42.65 37.46
N SER A 804 15.03 -42.19 38.39
CA SER A 804 16.41 -42.66 38.50
C SER A 804 16.43 -44.18 38.71
N THR A 805 17.34 -44.88 38.04
CA THR A 805 17.50 -46.34 38.13
C THR A 805 17.77 -46.80 39.56
N ASP A 806 18.39 -45.96 40.38
CA ASP A 806 18.69 -46.25 41.79
C ASP A 806 17.43 -46.28 42.67
N LEU A 807 16.33 -45.70 42.19
CA LEU A 807 15.03 -45.63 42.86
C LEU A 807 14.01 -46.60 42.25
N ILE A 808 14.35 -47.28 41.17
CA ILE A 808 13.47 -48.27 40.53
C ILE A 808 13.46 -49.55 41.36
N ARG A 809 12.26 -50.10 41.52
CA ARG A 809 11.99 -51.37 42.18
C ARG A 809 11.56 -52.39 41.15
N ASP A 810 11.97 -53.64 41.35
CA ASP A 810 11.66 -54.75 40.45
C ASP A 810 10.15 -55.07 40.41
N GLU A 811 9.43 -54.76 41.49
CA GLU A 811 7.98 -54.96 41.63
C GLU A 811 7.16 -53.78 41.08
N GLU A 812 5.94 -54.07 40.62
CA GLU A 812 4.98 -53.03 40.22
C GLU A 812 4.46 -52.27 41.45
N LEU A 813 4.57 -50.94 41.45
CA LEU A 813 4.25 -50.13 42.63
C LEU A 813 2.79 -49.69 42.67
N ILE A 814 2.18 -49.78 43.86
CA ILE A 814 0.85 -49.21 44.15
C ILE A 814 0.97 -47.73 44.55
N TYR A 815 2.06 -47.38 45.24
CA TYR A 815 2.37 -46.02 45.67
C TYR A 815 3.10 -45.24 44.57
N VAL A 816 2.74 -43.97 44.40
CA VAL A 816 3.35 -43.06 43.42
C VAL A 816 3.95 -41.84 44.15
N PRO A 817 5.14 -41.34 43.76
CA PRO A 817 5.70 -40.10 44.26
C PRO A 817 4.73 -38.91 44.17
N LEU A 818 4.65 -38.10 45.21
CA LEU A 818 3.82 -36.91 45.24
C LEU A 818 4.26 -35.89 44.19
N SER A 819 5.56 -35.72 43.94
CA SER A 819 6.06 -34.88 42.84
C SER A 819 5.46 -35.25 41.48
N ILE A 820 5.31 -36.54 41.18
CA ILE A 820 4.65 -37.02 39.94
C ILE A 820 3.16 -36.72 39.96
N LEU A 821 2.50 -36.97 41.09
CA LEU A 821 1.08 -36.71 41.27
C LEU A 821 0.74 -35.22 41.12
N MET A 822 1.62 -34.34 41.60
CA MET A 822 1.49 -32.89 41.41
C MET A 822 1.52 -32.51 39.92
N GLU A 823 2.38 -33.16 39.12
CA GLU A 823 2.47 -32.98 37.66
C GLU A 823 1.36 -33.71 36.88
N THR A 824 0.51 -34.48 37.55
CA THR A 824 -0.54 -35.28 36.90
C THR A 824 -1.85 -34.50 36.78
N HIS A 825 -2.46 -34.56 35.61
CA HIS A 825 -3.74 -33.89 35.33
C HIS A 825 -4.85 -34.40 36.27
N SER A 826 -5.74 -33.50 36.72
CA SER A 826 -6.89 -33.78 37.60
C SER A 826 -6.57 -34.23 39.04
N ILE A 827 -5.30 -34.24 39.48
CA ILE A 827 -4.96 -34.53 40.88
C ILE A 827 -5.06 -33.25 41.73
N ASN A 828 -6.00 -33.21 42.66
CA ASN A 828 -6.07 -32.12 43.62
C ASN A 828 -5.22 -32.43 44.86
N VAL A 829 -4.08 -31.76 45.00
CA VAL A 829 -3.14 -31.98 46.13
C VAL A 829 -3.80 -31.80 47.50
N SER A 830 -4.87 -31.01 47.61
CA SER A 830 -5.62 -30.85 48.87
C SER A 830 -6.24 -32.15 49.38
N ASN A 831 -6.40 -33.14 48.51
CA ASN A 831 -6.98 -34.44 48.84
C ASN A 831 -5.93 -35.47 49.28
N VAL A 832 -4.66 -35.08 49.36
CA VAL A 832 -3.60 -35.93 49.90
C VAL A 832 -3.50 -35.72 51.40
N PHE A 833 -3.70 -36.79 52.17
CA PHE A 833 -3.49 -36.81 53.61
C PHE A 833 -2.92 -38.17 54.02
N ASP A 834 -1.91 -38.16 54.88
CA ASP A 834 -1.22 -39.35 55.40
C ASP A 834 -0.90 -40.43 54.35
N HIS A 835 -0.14 -40.06 53.31
CA HIS A 835 0.26 -40.93 52.20
C HIS A 835 -0.93 -41.55 51.43
N GLN A 836 -2.12 -40.96 51.54
CA GLN A 836 -3.34 -41.40 50.88
C GLN A 836 -4.02 -40.27 50.10
N TYR A 837 -4.58 -40.61 48.93
CA TYR A 837 -5.36 -39.70 48.09
C TYR A 837 -6.86 -40.02 48.18
N PHE A 838 -7.67 -39.04 48.58
CA PHE A 838 -9.12 -39.17 48.76
C PHE A 838 -9.89 -38.63 47.53
N VAL A 839 -10.58 -39.52 46.82
CA VAL A 839 -11.22 -39.21 45.52
C VAL A 839 -12.36 -38.18 45.65
N TYR A 840 -13.13 -38.21 46.74
CA TYR A 840 -14.27 -37.31 46.98
C TYR A 840 -13.92 -36.04 47.78
N GLY A 841 -12.63 -35.78 48.02
CA GLY A 841 -12.16 -34.68 48.86
C GLY A 841 -12.27 -34.98 50.36
N LEU A 842 -11.47 -34.26 51.15
CA LEU A 842 -11.71 -34.11 52.59
C LEU A 842 -12.78 -33.03 52.71
N MET A 843 -13.97 -33.32 53.25
CA MET A 843 -15.04 -32.32 53.39
C MET A 843 -14.50 -31.03 54.04
N ASP A 844 -14.94 -29.87 53.52
CA ASP A 844 -14.39 -28.53 53.75
C ASP A 844 -13.89 -28.26 55.19
N LEU A 845 -12.61 -27.91 55.30
CA LEU A 845 -11.96 -27.36 56.50
C LEU A 845 -12.30 -25.87 56.73
N GLU A 846 -13.42 -25.39 56.20
CA GLU A 846 -13.92 -24.02 56.42
C GLU A 846 -15.15 -24.06 57.32
N THR A 847 -14.94 -24.19 58.63
CA THR A 847 -15.68 -23.45 59.67
C THR A 847 -15.15 -23.80 61.06
N ASP A 848 -14.95 -22.73 61.82
CA ASP A 848 -14.53 -22.65 63.22
C ASP A 848 -15.32 -23.63 64.11
N THR A 849 -14.63 -24.59 64.73
CA THR A 849 -14.91 -25.15 66.07
C THR A 849 -13.94 -26.31 66.34
N SER A 850 -13.30 -26.24 67.51
CA SER A 850 -12.13 -27.01 67.93
C SER A 850 -12.35 -28.49 68.27
N ASP A 851 -13.38 -29.18 67.75
CA ASP A 851 -13.65 -30.57 68.13
C ASP A 851 -14.37 -31.40 67.04
N ARG A 852 -13.84 -31.42 65.80
CA ARG A 852 -14.28 -32.38 64.78
C ARG A 852 -13.16 -33.36 64.41
N LYS A 853 -13.29 -34.59 64.90
CA LYS A 853 -12.55 -35.77 64.40
C LYS A 853 -12.83 -35.93 62.91
N LEU A 854 -11.78 -36.04 62.10
CA LEU A 854 -11.83 -36.46 60.70
C LEU A 854 -12.69 -37.74 60.59
N PRO A 855 -13.79 -37.77 59.81
CA PRO A 855 -14.73 -38.90 59.79
C PRO A 855 -14.21 -40.14 59.02
N TYR A 856 -12.89 -40.28 58.86
CA TYR A 856 -12.24 -41.44 58.22
C TYR A 856 -11.01 -41.94 58.99
N VAL A 857 -10.97 -41.73 60.30
CA VAL A 857 -10.16 -42.62 61.16
C VAL A 857 -11.01 -43.86 61.37
N GLN A 858 -10.78 -44.92 60.59
CA GLN A 858 -11.26 -46.24 60.96
C GLN A 858 -10.79 -46.53 62.38
N THR A 859 -11.73 -46.95 63.23
CA THR A 859 -11.55 -47.12 64.67
C THR A 859 -10.59 -48.24 65.07
N ASP A 860 -9.94 -48.92 64.12
CA ASP A 860 -9.29 -50.20 64.34
C ASP A 860 -8.09 -50.40 63.38
N GLY A 861 -7.23 -49.39 63.17
CA GLY A 861 -5.99 -49.62 62.41
C GLY A 861 -5.32 -48.36 61.90
N THR A 862 -4.16 -48.02 62.48
CA THR A 862 -3.14 -47.28 61.75
C THR A 862 -2.88 -48.03 60.46
N ILE A 863 -3.14 -47.43 59.30
CA ILE A 863 -2.71 -48.00 58.04
C ILE A 863 -1.18 -48.10 58.10
N GLU A 864 -0.67 -49.32 58.27
CA GLU A 864 0.77 -49.57 58.25
C GLU A 864 1.24 -49.39 56.81
N HIS A 865 1.89 -48.26 56.58
CA HIS A 865 2.64 -48.02 55.36
C HIS A 865 3.89 -48.90 55.37
N PRO A 866 4.28 -49.49 54.23
CA PRO A 866 5.54 -50.22 54.14
C PRO A 866 6.71 -49.39 54.70
N ASP A 867 7.59 -50.01 55.48
CA ASP A 867 8.68 -49.33 56.22
C ASP A 867 9.53 -48.43 55.34
N TRP A 868 9.69 -48.80 54.07
CA TRP A 868 10.47 -48.03 53.12
C TRP A 868 9.91 -46.62 52.87
N ILE A 869 8.60 -46.40 52.98
CA ILE A 869 7.95 -45.08 52.79
C ILE A 869 8.39 -44.09 53.87
N ALA A 870 8.64 -44.58 55.09
CA ALA A 870 9.15 -43.73 56.17
C ALA A 870 10.61 -43.33 55.94
N THR A 871 11.37 -44.10 55.16
CA THR A 871 12.82 -43.93 54.94
C THR A 871 13.20 -43.11 53.71
N THR A 872 12.29 -42.89 52.75
CA THR A 872 12.56 -42.10 51.54
C THR A 872 12.49 -40.60 51.79
N ASP A 873 13.25 -39.80 51.02
CA ASP A 873 13.14 -38.33 51.04
C ASP A 873 11.84 -37.83 50.35
N GLU A 874 11.35 -38.57 49.35
CA GLU A 874 10.13 -38.27 48.59
C GLU A 874 8.87 -38.77 49.32
N TYR A 875 7.78 -38.01 49.25
CA TYR A 875 6.49 -38.39 49.82
C TYR A 875 5.70 -39.28 48.84
N TYR A 876 5.51 -40.56 49.16
CA TYR A 876 4.78 -41.49 48.30
C TYR A 876 3.30 -41.62 48.69
N VAL A 877 2.38 -41.67 47.72
CA VAL A 877 0.93 -41.66 47.97
C VAL A 877 0.26 -42.86 47.30
N ARG A 878 -0.70 -43.49 47.98
CA ARG A 878 -1.64 -44.47 47.40
C ARG A 878 -3.05 -43.90 47.37
N ILE A 879 -3.97 -44.48 46.61
CA ILE A 879 -5.40 -44.11 46.73
C ILE A 879 -5.98 -44.71 48.02
N ALA A 880 -6.77 -43.94 48.77
CA ALA A 880 -7.47 -44.43 49.94
C ALA A 880 -8.43 -45.56 49.52
N LYS A 881 -8.32 -46.73 50.15
CA LYS A 881 -9.20 -47.87 49.85
C LYS A 881 -10.59 -47.56 50.42
N ARG A 882 -11.63 -47.71 49.59
CA ARG A 882 -13.01 -47.76 50.09
C ARG A 882 -13.18 -49.14 50.71
N ASP A 883 -13.49 -49.18 52.00
CA ASP A 883 -14.17 -50.36 52.52
C ASP A 883 -15.61 -50.26 52.03
N ASP A 884 -16.06 -51.28 51.29
CA ASP A 884 -17.38 -51.33 50.67
C ASP A 884 -18.51 -51.16 51.69
#